data_AF-A0A1T3CQQ7-F1
#
_entry.id   AF-A0A1T3CQQ7-F1
#
_cell.length_a   1.000
_cell.length_b   1.000
_cell.length_c   1.000
_cell.angle_alpha   90.00
_cell.angle_beta   90.00
_cell.angle_gamma   90.00
#
_symmetry.space_group_name_H-M   'P 1'
#
loop_
_entity.id
_entity.type
_entity.pdbx_description
1 polymer ?
#
loop_
_entity_poly.entity_id
_entity_poly.type
_entity_poly.pdbx_seq_one_letter_code
_entity_poly.pdbx_strand_id
1 'polypeptide(L)'
;MAQSTLPLRDDTSGDDSLNLTFLIVGAGPAGATLGCYLGKYGFKGLIISSAPSSANTPRAHIINQPAMECIRDLDPDMEKEFMRNGYAGPEKGMTRWCETMSGREFGRITSWGSDLQRGGEFKMSSPCSHLELPQTLTEPILLRYASQHGFPCRFRTQFVSFDDSTVGVIVVTVRDMIFDKLYTIRTKYLFGADGAKSAIVRQLGLPMSVQPSQGIALNVLIRADLSHLMKNRVGNLHYVIRPDAEYPDFAWWSIVRMVKPWHEWLIIMMYKPTCPAEFMPTQEQVKAQIYEVIGDQSVPVEINRVDKWIINETVAEVYSKGNIYCLGDAVHRHPPMNGLGANTCTQDAANLAWKLNLVEKGLAGPALLDSYTVERQPVGAGVVARANASLREHKPIFDALGFLKPSLEERKKELDVLKEGSESGRARRRELMRAINYTSHEFLALGSDMSQRYKSSAVFLEGSGDEPPFPPNPVLNYEPHTFPGLRLPHAWLNTAIPQEQVSTLDLAGNGRFTLFIGHGGEAWRSAARSVEQALKVTIAVYSIGYGLEYEAVFNDWYKLREVEESGCVLSYRGFNSRDNRAHTRAIPCAAVTSGRPPRHQTHISLNGTDLHYGPGALPPDEASDQGAQALIRGCKEIAEGAGLPAPEMMLDPSLNGRDVVQYYSEMHYATMMGEVVSEERIRRVTRVIVKEKGSPVDNHMILDALDPTDREYLTQKCAFSLPPKQYCEAFLQSYFRLAYPTCPVLDPYEFIQSYDSGTYSFFLLQAVLANAALFVPQKILEASGFASRSEAIATFCTRATLLYDFNCEKSQLRLLQGSAVLAMTGFSGTRDKDFSYWYHNAVRLAIKMGIHHQGFNIHEIDSATYKLYQRIWWTLYSRDIMLLFSGVENKSLLGSSTESLTALPPAEMWVPENISPSCASVLPPLTLLESLYFVENCKLATIASQCLSVAKSGSPNSLAHIQETFSIWHASIAKPLLPNPGQDPRDNPWHMVLIATSYRFQCMLFRWLRKHWEANDSLLSENANSCLKLAMYELDAMIGRALAYDMLRNLPIAFLICAPAVLALHLEIVLKSSEPDELKSRSLIYIQQSLICMKQCRDLPQIQVALGVAEWVLAKKSLLHNWSREVFLNGETPDHTVRRSSRDWFYSAHNTESQIHRSQDDLAETGVGLDDFLVFGLPENMMFDY
;
A
#
# COMPACT_ATOMS: atom_id res chain seq x y z
N MET A 1 6.03 7.75 3.32
CA MET A 1 7.20 6.86 3.10
C MET A 1 7.95 6.78 4.42
N ALA A 2 8.27 5.59 4.94
CA ALA A 2 9.09 5.43 6.14
C ALA A 2 10.42 4.79 5.74
N GLN A 3 11.54 5.45 6.01
CA GLN A 3 12.88 4.93 5.71
C GLN A 3 13.28 3.91 6.79
N SER A 4 13.37 2.63 6.41
CA SER A 4 14.02 1.60 7.22
C SER A 4 15.53 1.63 6.95
N THR A 5 16.30 2.25 7.84
CA THR A 5 17.77 2.22 7.78
C THR A 5 18.29 0.81 8.04
N LEU A 6 19.16 0.32 7.16
CA LEU A 6 19.98 -0.87 7.38
C LEU A 6 21.06 -0.58 8.47
N PRO A 7 21.58 -1.60 9.17
CA PRO A 7 22.75 -1.44 10.03
C PRO A 7 23.97 -0.98 9.21
N LEU A 8 24.85 -0.19 9.82
CA LEU A 8 26.11 0.25 9.22
C LEU A 8 27.03 -0.95 8.89
N ARG A 9 27.86 -0.79 7.85
CA ARG A 9 29.10 -1.56 7.71
C ARG A 9 30.04 -1.21 8.87
N ASP A 10 30.76 -2.20 9.36
CA ASP A 10 31.83 -2.02 10.34
C ASP A 10 33.16 -1.93 9.58
N ASP A 11 33.54 -0.72 9.19
CA ASP A 11 34.70 -0.43 8.33
C ASP A 11 36.07 -0.66 9.02
N THR A 12 36.07 -1.32 10.19
CA THR A 12 37.28 -1.61 10.97
C THR A 12 37.99 -2.92 10.57
N SER A 13 37.39 -3.72 9.69
CA SER A 13 38.00 -4.95 9.15
C SER A 13 37.81 -5.04 7.63
N GLY A 14 38.87 -5.39 6.89
CA GLY A 14 38.85 -5.56 5.44
C GLY A 14 38.14 -6.83 4.95
N ASP A 15 37.02 -7.19 5.57
CA ASP A 15 36.14 -8.32 5.22
C ASP A 15 34.86 -7.74 4.58
N ASP A 16 34.53 -8.18 3.35
CA ASP A 16 33.45 -7.58 2.52
C ASP A 16 32.03 -8.00 2.97
N SER A 17 31.89 -8.33 4.27
CA SER A 17 30.80 -9.12 4.84
C SER A 17 29.78 -8.28 5.62
N LEU A 18 28.49 -8.62 5.46
CA LEU A 18 27.39 -7.93 6.13
C LEU A 18 27.04 -8.62 7.46
N ASN A 19 27.20 -7.93 8.60
CA ASN A 19 26.86 -8.45 9.92
C ASN A 19 25.39 -8.18 10.30
N LEU A 20 24.59 -9.21 10.60
CA LEU A 20 23.20 -9.06 11.07
C LEU A 20 22.69 -10.26 11.89
N THR A 21 21.89 -10.04 12.93
CA THR A 21 21.46 -11.13 13.84
C THR A 21 20.53 -12.16 13.18
N PHE A 22 19.65 -11.74 12.26
CA PHE A 22 18.58 -12.58 11.70
C PHE A 22 18.53 -12.49 10.16
N LEU A 23 18.96 -13.54 9.45
CA LEU A 23 18.82 -13.65 7.99
C LEU A 23 17.65 -14.57 7.63
N ILE A 24 16.64 -14.03 6.95
CA ILE A 24 15.51 -14.79 6.42
C ILE A 24 15.68 -14.99 4.91
N VAL A 25 15.77 -16.24 4.47
CA VAL A 25 15.87 -16.59 3.04
C VAL A 25 14.51 -17.07 2.57
N GLY A 26 13.83 -16.25 1.77
CA GLY A 26 12.49 -16.49 1.23
C GLY A 26 11.48 -15.43 1.67
N ALA A 27 10.82 -14.79 0.70
CA ALA A 27 9.83 -13.73 0.91
C ALA A 27 8.36 -14.19 0.81
N GLY A 28 8.11 -15.52 0.85
CA GLY A 28 6.76 -16.08 0.91
C GLY A 28 6.13 -15.96 2.32
N PRO A 29 4.92 -16.51 2.55
CA PRO A 29 4.18 -16.31 3.80
C PRO A 29 4.95 -16.68 5.07
N ALA A 30 5.78 -17.72 5.03
CA ALA A 30 6.60 -18.15 6.16
C ALA A 30 7.63 -17.08 6.57
N GLY A 31 8.49 -16.67 5.63
CA GLY A 31 9.54 -15.68 5.89
C GLY A 31 9.00 -14.27 6.12
N ALA A 32 7.95 -13.87 5.40
CA ALA A 32 7.30 -12.58 5.59
C ALA A 32 6.64 -12.47 6.97
N THR A 33 5.86 -13.48 7.40
CA THR A 33 5.25 -13.51 8.75
C THR A 33 6.31 -13.53 9.85
N LEU A 34 7.41 -14.27 9.67
CA LEU A 34 8.51 -14.28 10.64
C LEU A 34 9.16 -12.90 10.78
N GLY A 35 9.41 -12.22 9.66
CA GLY A 35 9.90 -10.84 9.64
C GLY A 35 8.92 -9.86 10.31
N CYS A 36 7.61 -10.02 10.11
CA CYS A 36 6.59 -9.22 10.80
C CYS A 36 6.67 -9.38 12.33
N TYR A 37 6.68 -10.62 12.85
CA TYR A 37 6.74 -10.85 14.30
C TYR A 37 8.08 -10.41 14.91
N LEU A 38 9.22 -10.75 14.30
CA LEU A 38 10.53 -10.34 14.82
C LEU A 38 10.67 -8.80 14.80
N GLY A 39 10.19 -8.14 13.75
CA GLY A 39 10.14 -6.69 13.68
C GLY A 39 9.22 -6.09 14.74
N LYS A 40 8.03 -6.68 14.95
CA LYS A 40 7.10 -6.30 16.03
C LYS A 40 7.74 -6.41 17.41
N TYR A 41 8.58 -7.41 17.66
CA TYR A 41 9.34 -7.56 18.92
C TYR A 41 10.51 -6.57 19.09
N GLY A 42 10.80 -5.74 18.08
CA GLY A 42 11.84 -4.72 18.08
C GLY A 42 13.19 -5.17 17.51
N PHE A 43 13.27 -6.35 16.88
CA PHE A 43 14.48 -6.82 16.23
C PHE A 43 14.65 -6.22 14.83
N LYS A 44 15.87 -6.31 14.29
CA LYS A 44 16.19 -5.94 12.92
C LYS A 44 16.89 -7.09 12.21
N GLY A 45 16.63 -7.27 10.93
CA GLY A 45 17.24 -8.31 10.12
C GLY A 45 17.07 -8.03 8.63
N LEU A 46 17.24 -9.06 7.81
CA LEU A 46 17.10 -8.96 6.36
C LEU A 46 16.27 -10.14 5.83
N ILE A 47 15.30 -9.85 4.98
CA ILE A 47 14.66 -10.87 4.13
C ILE A 47 15.34 -10.81 2.76
N ILE A 48 15.81 -11.94 2.23
CA ILE A 48 16.29 -12.05 0.85
C ILE A 48 15.39 -12.97 0.03
N SER A 49 15.29 -12.72 -1.28
CA SER A 49 14.55 -13.59 -2.20
C SER A 49 15.17 -13.53 -3.60
N SER A 50 15.34 -14.68 -4.23
CA SER A 50 15.78 -14.77 -5.64
C SER A 50 14.69 -14.32 -6.61
N ALA A 51 13.42 -14.30 -6.18
CA ALA A 51 12.32 -13.80 -6.99
C ALA A 51 12.48 -12.28 -7.29
N PRO A 52 11.96 -11.79 -8.43
CA PRO A 52 11.99 -10.36 -8.76
C PRO A 52 10.96 -9.53 -7.98
N SER A 53 9.96 -10.17 -7.36
CA SER A 53 8.85 -9.55 -6.63
C SER A 53 8.21 -10.56 -5.67
N SER A 54 7.19 -10.14 -4.93
CA SER A 54 6.18 -11.04 -4.33
C SER A 54 5.39 -11.81 -5.40
N ALA A 55 4.48 -12.69 -4.96
CA ALA A 55 3.54 -13.45 -5.77
C ALA A 55 2.92 -12.64 -6.93
N ASN A 56 3.19 -13.08 -8.16
CA ASN A 56 2.49 -12.64 -9.37
C ASN A 56 1.48 -13.69 -9.88
N THR A 57 1.20 -14.74 -9.10
CA THR A 57 0.14 -15.72 -9.34
C THR A 57 -0.62 -16.02 -8.05
N PRO A 58 -1.93 -16.34 -8.11
CA PRO A 58 -2.78 -16.37 -6.91
C PRO A 58 -2.36 -17.36 -5.81
N ARG A 59 -1.70 -18.47 -6.18
CA ARG A 59 -1.18 -19.52 -5.28
C ARG A 59 -2.17 -19.87 -4.14
N ALA A 60 -1.76 -19.98 -2.87
CA ALA A 60 -2.68 -20.27 -1.76
C ALA A 60 -3.67 -19.12 -1.51
N HIS A 61 -4.83 -19.42 -0.90
CA HIS A 61 -5.95 -18.48 -0.87
C HIS A 61 -6.89 -18.56 0.34
N ILE A 62 -7.17 -19.75 0.86
CA ILE A 62 -7.89 -19.86 2.14
C ILE A 62 -6.93 -19.46 3.25
N ILE A 63 -7.31 -18.44 4.02
CA ILE A 63 -6.71 -18.14 5.33
C ILE A 63 -7.67 -18.70 6.38
N ASN A 64 -7.21 -19.64 7.20
CA ASN A 64 -8.03 -20.30 8.23
C ASN A 64 -8.03 -19.51 9.56
N GLN A 65 -8.92 -19.86 10.48
CA GLN A 65 -9.03 -19.21 11.79
C GLN A 65 -7.69 -19.18 12.56
N PRO A 66 -6.92 -20.29 12.66
CA PRO A 66 -5.62 -20.27 13.31
C PRO A 66 -4.63 -19.24 12.75
N ALA A 67 -4.61 -19.06 11.43
CA ALA A 67 -3.75 -18.08 10.77
C ALA A 67 -4.27 -16.65 10.94
N MET A 68 -5.58 -16.43 10.82
CA MET A 68 -6.19 -15.11 11.09
C MET A 68 -5.99 -14.67 12.55
N GLU A 69 -6.03 -15.58 13.51
CA GLU A 69 -5.68 -15.29 14.91
C GLU A 69 -4.21 -14.84 15.07
N CYS A 70 -3.29 -15.41 14.28
CA CYS A 70 -1.90 -14.94 14.26
C CYS A 70 -1.81 -13.52 13.68
N ILE A 71 -2.54 -13.23 12.59
CA ILE A 71 -2.60 -11.89 12.00
C ILE A 71 -3.22 -10.88 12.98
N ARG A 72 -4.27 -11.24 13.72
CA ARG A 72 -4.92 -10.41 14.74
C ARG A 72 -4.02 -10.15 15.95
N ASP A 73 -3.33 -11.17 16.47
CA ASP A 73 -2.31 -11.00 17.52
C ASP A 73 -1.12 -10.18 17.01
N LEU A 74 -0.81 -10.25 15.72
CA LEU A 74 0.26 -9.46 15.10
C LEU A 74 -0.15 -7.99 14.95
N ASP A 75 -1.30 -7.66 14.35
CA ASP A 75 -1.84 -6.31 14.37
C ASP A 75 -3.36 -6.33 14.04
N PRO A 76 -4.24 -5.81 14.90
CA PRO A 76 -5.67 -5.69 14.60
C PRO A 76 -5.96 -4.87 13.33
N ASP A 77 -5.10 -3.90 12.96
CA ASP A 77 -5.26 -3.17 11.70
C ASP A 77 -4.80 -3.98 10.49
N MET A 78 -3.89 -4.94 10.66
CA MET A 78 -3.56 -5.93 9.61
C MET A 78 -4.71 -6.92 9.41
N GLU A 79 -5.38 -7.36 10.48
CA GLU A 79 -6.60 -8.18 10.36
C GLU A 79 -7.67 -7.41 9.54
N LYS A 80 -7.92 -6.14 9.88
CA LYS A 80 -8.85 -5.29 9.13
C LYS A 80 -8.45 -5.14 7.66
N GLU A 81 -7.16 -5.02 7.36
CA GLU A 81 -6.68 -4.95 5.97
C GLU A 81 -6.84 -6.28 5.23
N PHE A 82 -6.57 -7.42 5.85
CA PHE A 82 -6.85 -8.74 5.28
C PHE A 82 -8.34 -8.87 4.96
N MET A 83 -9.21 -8.59 5.93
CA MET A 83 -10.67 -8.63 5.77
C MET A 83 -11.20 -7.64 4.71
N ARG A 84 -10.53 -6.50 4.50
CA ARG A 84 -10.87 -5.51 3.46
C ARG A 84 -10.48 -5.95 2.05
N ASN A 85 -9.43 -6.76 1.91
CA ASN A 85 -8.91 -7.21 0.61
C ASN A 85 -9.37 -8.63 0.21
N GLY A 86 -9.88 -9.42 1.15
CA GLY A 86 -10.38 -10.77 0.92
C GLY A 86 -11.91 -10.87 0.93
N TYR A 87 -12.42 -12.06 0.62
CA TYR A 87 -13.86 -12.35 0.61
C TYR A 87 -14.25 -13.24 1.78
N ALA A 88 -15.12 -12.74 2.66
CA ALA A 88 -15.71 -13.50 3.77
C ALA A 88 -17.19 -13.87 3.53
N GLY A 89 -17.78 -13.41 2.42
CA GLY A 89 -19.20 -13.56 2.07
C GLY A 89 -19.56 -14.93 1.47
N PRO A 90 -20.74 -15.06 0.83
CA PRO A 90 -21.20 -16.31 0.25
C PRO A 90 -20.28 -16.85 -0.87
N GLU A 91 -19.43 -16.00 -1.46
CA GLU A 91 -18.51 -16.35 -2.55
C GLU A 91 -17.54 -17.48 -2.19
N LYS A 92 -17.11 -17.57 -0.92
CA LYS A 92 -16.28 -18.68 -0.42
C LYS A 92 -17.10 -19.91 -0.02
N GLY A 93 -18.41 -19.77 0.15
CA GLY A 93 -19.19 -20.65 1.02
C GLY A 93 -19.55 -22.03 0.47
N MET A 94 -19.20 -22.39 -0.77
CA MET A 94 -19.61 -23.67 -1.36
C MET A 94 -18.56 -24.25 -2.31
N THR A 95 -18.56 -25.58 -2.38
CA THR A 95 -17.82 -26.39 -3.35
C THR A 95 -18.80 -27.31 -4.08
N ARG A 96 -18.67 -27.46 -5.41
CA ARG A 96 -19.57 -28.30 -6.22
C ARG A 96 -18.86 -29.22 -7.20
N TRP A 97 -19.52 -30.33 -7.54
CA TRP A 97 -19.11 -31.29 -8.58
C TRP A 97 -20.08 -31.20 -9.74
N CYS A 98 -19.57 -30.99 -10.97
CA CYS A 98 -20.40 -30.74 -12.15
C CYS A 98 -19.78 -31.27 -13.44
N GLU A 99 -20.61 -31.43 -14.47
CA GLU A 99 -20.19 -31.80 -15.84
C GLU A 99 -19.32 -30.69 -16.45
N THR A 100 -19.79 -29.44 -16.39
CA THR A 100 -19.07 -28.22 -16.79
C THR A 100 -19.50 -27.06 -15.87
N MET A 101 -18.88 -25.88 -15.99
CA MET A 101 -19.34 -24.71 -15.22
C MET A 101 -20.81 -24.35 -15.52
N SER A 102 -21.22 -24.43 -16.78
CA SER A 102 -22.58 -24.18 -17.30
C SER A 102 -23.54 -25.39 -17.20
N GLY A 103 -23.01 -26.61 -17.14
CA GLY A 103 -23.74 -27.88 -17.22
C GLY A 103 -24.42 -28.34 -15.93
N ARG A 104 -24.70 -29.65 -15.84
CA ARG A 104 -25.34 -30.30 -14.69
C ARG A 104 -24.42 -30.32 -13.47
N GLU A 105 -25.01 -30.23 -12.28
CA GLU A 105 -24.34 -30.56 -11.02
C GLU A 105 -24.66 -31.99 -10.58
N PHE A 106 -23.63 -32.73 -10.15
CA PHE A 106 -23.77 -34.01 -9.48
C PHE A 106 -24.11 -33.85 -8.01
N GLY A 107 -23.55 -32.81 -7.37
CA GLY A 107 -23.79 -32.46 -5.97
C GLY A 107 -22.95 -31.27 -5.54
N ARG A 108 -23.19 -30.78 -4.32
CA ARG A 108 -22.50 -29.63 -3.71
C ARG A 108 -22.42 -29.80 -2.19
N ILE A 109 -21.44 -29.14 -1.58
CA ILE A 109 -21.24 -29.09 -0.13
C ILE A 109 -20.92 -27.65 0.32
N THR A 110 -21.24 -27.33 1.57
CA THR A 110 -20.84 -26.09 2.25
C THR A 110 -19.35 -26.14 2.60
N SER A 111 -18.70 -24.98 2.70
CA SER A 111 -17.24 -24.88 2.83
C SER A 111 -16.82 -23.73 3.75
N TRP A 112 -15.74 -23.91 4.51
CA TRP A 112 -15.08 -22.86 5.29
C TRP A 112 -16.02 -22.16 6.29
N GLY A 113 -16.78 -22.95 7.05
CA GLY A 113 -17.67 -22.50 8.12
C GLY A 113 -18.99 -21.86 7.67
N SER A 114 -19.34 -21.90 6.38
CA SER A 114 -20.60 -21.37 5.84
C SER A 114 -21.84 -22.23 6.11
N ASP A 115 -21.65 -23.41 6.69
CA ASP A 115 -22.71 -24.39 6.89
C ASP A 115 -23.74 -23.93 7.94
N LEU A 116 -25.03 -24.23 7.71
CA LEU A 116 -26.08 -23.85 8.66
C LEU A 116 -26.11 -24.72 9.91
N GLN A 117 -25.64 -25.98 9.84
CA GLN A 117 -25.61 -26.87 11.00
C GLN A 117 -24.33 -26.64 11.82
N ARG A 118 -23.19 -26.51 11.15
CA ARG A 118 -21.86 -26.43 11.79
C ARG A 118 -21.23 -25.03 11.84
N GLY A 119 -21.78 -24.03 11.16
CA GLY A 119 -21.23 -22.66 11.16
C GLY A 119 -21.20 -22.02 12.55
N GLY A 120 -22.08 -22.45 13.46
CA GLY A 120 -22.01 -22.11 14.88
C GLY A 120 -20.74 -22.63 15.57
N GLU A 121 -20.29 -23.84 15.25
CA GLU A 121 -19.05 -24.42 15.79
C GLU A 121 -17.83 -23.56 15.39
N PHE A 122 -17.76 -23.17 14.12
CA PHE A 122 -16.72 -22.27 13.61
C PHE A 122 -16.79 -20.90 14.29
N LYS A 123 -17.97 -20.32 14.45
CA LYS A 123 -18.11 -19.00 15.10
C LYS A 123 -17.75 -19.01 16.59
N MET A 124 -17.92 -20.15 17.27
CA MET A 124 -17.57 -20.29 18.70
C MET A 124 -16.13 -20.75 18.93
N SER A 125 -15.43 -21.29 17.93
CA SER A 125 -14.05 -21.77 18.08
C SER A 125 -12.99 -20.65 18.12
N SER A 126 -13.30 -19.49 17.52
CA SER A 126 -12.35 -18.39 17.30
C SER A 126 -13.09 -17.05 17.08
N PRO A 127 -12.54 -15.89 17.50
CA PRO A 127 -13.08 -14.58 17.14
C PRO A 127 -12.91 -14.27 15.65
N CYS A 128 -12.01 -14.98 14.96
CA CYS A 128 -11.72 -14.80 13.54
C CYS A 128 -12.56 -15.76 12.66
N SER A 129 -12.67 -15.47 11.37
CA SER A 129 -13.36 -16.30 10.37
C SER A 129 -12.42 -16.71 9.23
N HIS A 130 -12.68 -17.87 8.58
CA HIS A 130 -11.97 -18.23 7.33
C HIS A 130 -12.21 -17.17 6.25
N LEU A 131 -11.15 -16.79 5.54
CA LEU A 131 -11.12 -15.73 4.54
C LEU A 131 -10.57 -16.25 3.20
N GLU A 132 -11.16 -15.82 2.08
CA GLU A 132 -10.63 -16.05 0.73
C GLU A 132 -9.75 -14.85 0.32
N LEU A 133 -8.43 -14.98 0.43
CA LEU A 133 -7.43 -13.94 0.12
C LEU A 133 -6.19 -14.56 -0.57
N PRO A 134 -5.99 -14.37 -1.89
CA PRO A 134 -4.86 -14.97 -2.62
C PRO A 134 -3.51 -14.39 -2.22
N GLN A 135 -2.44 -15.18 -2.37
CA GLN A 135 -1.06 -14.76 -2.02
C GLN A 135 -0.56 -13.51 -2.77
N THR A 136 -1.13 -13.21 -3.95
CA THR A 136 -0.90 -11.93 -4.68
C THR A 136 -1.26 -10.69 -3.87
N LEU A 137 -2.17 -10.81 -2.89
CA LEU A 137 -2.56 -9.75 -1.97
C LEU A 137 -1.94 -9.95 -0.58
N THR A 138 -1.86 -11.19 -0.09
CA THR A 138 -1.30 -11.51 1.24
C THR A 138 0.19 -11.18 1.37
N GLU A 139 1.03 -11.58 0.39
CA GLU A 139 2.49 -11.36 0.48
C GLU A 139 2.87 -9.86 0.51
N PRO A 140 2.30 -8.97 -0.33
CA PRO A 140 2.56 -7.53 -0.23
C PRO A 140 2.21 -6.90 1.12
N ILE A 141 1.09 -7.29 1.75
CA ILE A 141 0.67 -6.74 3.05
C ILE A 141 1.70 -7.10 4.13
N LEU A 142 2.08 -8.39 4.20
CA LEU A 142 3.09 -8.89 5.14
C LEU A 142 4.45 -8.23 4.91
N LEU A 143 4.97 -8.25 3.68
CA LEU A 143 6.30 -7.71 3.38
C LEU A 143 6.41 -6.19 3.64
N ARG A 144 5.31 -5.44 3.42
CA ARG A 144 5.24 -4.02 3.73
C ARG A 144 5.31 -3.79 5.24
N TYR A 145 4.59 -4.57 6.05
CA TYR A 145 4.65 -4.49 7.51
C TYR A 145 6.04 -4.88 8.04
N ALA A 146 6.60 -6.02 7.59
CA ALA A 146 7.94 -6.47 7.98
C ALA A 146 9.01 -5.40 7.67
N SER A 147 8.96 -4.80 6.47
CA SER A 147 9.88 -3.73 6.07
C SER A 147 9.74 -2.48 6.94
N GLN A 148 8.51 -2.07 7.28
CA GLN A 148 8.24 -0.94 8.18
C GLN A 148 8.73 -1.20 9.62
N HIS A 149 8.86 -2.45 10.03
CA HIS A 149 9.28 -2.86 11.37
C HIS A 149 10.70 -3.46 11.41
N GLY A 150 11.59 -3.11 10.46
CA GLY A 150 13.02 -3.43 10.54
C GLY A 150 13.47 -4.73 9.87
N PHE A 151 12.62 -5.36 9.06
CA PHE A 151 12.93 -6.50 8.19
C PHE A 151 12.68 -6.15 6.72
N PRO A 152 13.50 -5.27 6.10
CA PRO A 152 13.42 -4.97 4.68
C PRO A 152 13.65 -6.23 3.83
N CYS A 153 13.00 -6.29 2.66
CA CYS A 153 13.15 -7.38 1.70
C CYS A 153 14.01 -6.99 0.49
N ARG A 154 15.12 -7.71 0.27
CA ARG A 154 15.97 -7.60 -0.93
C ARG A 154 15.61 -8.70 -1.93
N PHE A 155 14.82 -8.33 -2.94
CA PHE A 155 14.53 -9.17 -4.10
C PHE A 155 15.77 -9.34 -5.00
N ARG A 156 15.70 -10.26 -5.99
CA ARG A 156 16.81 -10.61 -6.87
C ARG A 156 18.12 -10.93 -6.13
N THR A 157 18.03 -11.53 -4.95
CA THR A 157 19.18 -11.93 -4.12
C THR A 157 19.06 -13.41 -3.78
N GLN A 158 19.92 -14.22 -4.39
CA GLN A 158 19.88 -15.67 -4.31
C GLN A 158 20.81 -16.20 -3.21
N PHE A 159 20.31 -17.06 -2.33
CA PHE A 159 21.16 -17.88 -1.46
C PHE A 159 21.99 -18.86 -2.30
N VAL A 160 23.28 -18.96 -2.01
CA VAL A 160 24.22 -19.90 -2.67
C VAL A 160 24.63 -21.01 -1.72
N SER A 161 25.16 -20.65 -0.54
CA SER A 161 25.63 -21.60 0.48
C SER A 161 25.75 -20.93 1.85
N PHE A 162 25.89 -21.72 2.91
CA PHE A 162 26.36 -21.25 4.23
C PHE A 162 27.58 -22.02 4.74
N ASP A 163 28.23 -21.52 5.78
CA ASP A 163 29.22 -22.21 6.62
C ASP A 163 28.85 -21.95 8.09
N ASP A 164 28.61 -23.03 8.85
CA ASP A 164 28.27 -23.02 10.28
C ASP A 164 29.38 -23.61 11.16
N SER A 165 30.60 -23.78 10.62
CA SER A 165 31.76 -24.31 11.36
C SER A 165 32.24 -23.41 12.50
N THR A 166 31.98 -22.10 12.41
CA THR A 166 32.32 -21.12 13.45
C THR A 166 31.22 -21.05 14.51
N VAL A 167 31.56 -21.38 15.77
CA VAL A 167 30.58 -21.41 16.87
C VAL A 167 29.90 -20.05 17.03
N GLY A 168 28.57 -20.02 16.87
CA GLY A 168 27.73 -18.84 17.04
C GLY A 168 27.65 -17.88 15.84
N VAL A 169 28.37 -18.15 14.74
CA VAL A 169 28.35 -17.33 13.52
C VAL A 169 28.20 -18.21 12.29
N ILE A 170 27.11 -18.01 11.55
CA ILE A 170 26.85 -18.63 10.25
C ILE A 170 27.27 -17.64 9.17
N VAL A 171 28.20 -18.01 8.30
CA VAL A 171 28.62 -17.19 7.14
C VAL A 171 27.81 -17.64 5.93
N VAL A 172 26.99 -16.74 5.36
CA VAL A 172 26.07 -17.08 4.26
C VAL A 172 26.50 -16.36 2.98
N THR A 173 26.86 -17.13 1.96
CA THR A 173 27.18 -16.63 0.63
C THR A 173 25.90 -16.43 -0.18
N VAL A 174 25.73 -15.23 -0.72
CA VAL A 174 24.58 -14.85 -1.55
C VAL A 174 25.06 -14.23 -2.87
N ARG A 175 24.23 -14.35 -3.91
CA ARG A 175 24.44 -13.73 -5.23
C ARG A 175 23.41 -12.63 -5.42
N ASP A 176 23.88 -11.39 -5.57
CA ASP A 176 23.07 -10.31 -6.12
C ASP A 176 22.85 -10.57 -7.61
N MET A 177 21.61 -10.79 -8.03
CA MET A 177 21.26 -11.12 -9.41
C MET A 177 21.00 -9.88 -10.29
N ILE A 178 21.23 -8.67 -9.76
CA ILE A 178 21.19 -7.40 -10.52
C ILE A 178 22.60 -7.05 -10.99
N PHE A 179 23.59 -7.18 -10.11
CA PHE A 179 25.00 -6.87 -10.39
C PHE A 179 25.87 -8.11 -10.65
N ASP A 180 25.28 -9.30 -10.54
CA ASP A 180 25.92 -10.61 -10.63
C ASP A 180 27.08 -10.86 -9.65
N LYS A 181 27.06 -10.19 -8.50
CA LYS A 181 28.12 -10.25 -7.49
C LYS A 181 27.81 -11.23 -6.36
N LEU A 182 28.79 -12.05 -6.00
CA LEU A 182 28.78 -12.81 -4.76
C LEU A 182 29.24 -11.91 -3.60
N TYR A 183 28.57 -12.02 -2.45
CA TYR A 183 28.99 -11.41 -1.19
C TYR A 183 28.56 -12.28 -0.01
N THR A 184 29.13 -12.03 1.17
CA THR A 184 28.86 -12.80 2.39
C THR A 184 28.02 -12.02 3.40
N ILE A 185 27.20 -12.74 4.15
CA ILE A 185 26.40 -12.23 5.26
C ILE A 185 26.74 -13.07 6.49
N ARG A 186 27.30 -12.46 7.53
CA ARG A 186 27.58 -13.11 8.80
C ARG A 186 26.35 -12.96 9.70
N THR A 187 25.79 -14.06 10.15
CA THR A 187 24.55 -14.05 10.93
C THR A 187 24.55 -15.00 12.11
N LYS A 188 23.81 -14.64 13.16
CA LYS A 188 23.59 -15.52 14.31
C LYS A 188 22.53 -16.58 13.99
N TYR A 189 21.50 -16.23 13.22
CA TYR A 189 20.38 -17.10 12.85
C TYR A 189 20.09 -17.07 11.35
N LEU A 190 19.95 -18.25 10.76
CA LEU A 190 19.56 -18.44 9.36
C LEU A 190 18.19 -19.12 9.28
N PHE A 191 17.22 -18.47 8.64
CA PHE A 191 15.87 -18.99 8.46
C PHE A 191 15.63 -19.44 7.01
N GLY A 192 15.49 -20.74 6.82
CA GLY A 192 15.16 -21.37 5.54
C GLY A 192 13.66 -21.36 5.27
N ALA A 193 13.18 -20.28 4.65
CA ALA A 193 11.81 -20.11 4.13
C ALA A 193 11.79 -20.14 2.59
N ASP A 194 12.79 -20.79 1.97
CA ASP A 194 13.11 -20.77 0.54
C ASP A 194 12.32 -21.81 -0.30
N GLY A 195 11.28 -22.39 0.31
CA GLY A 195 10.22 -23.13 -0.37
C GLY A 195 10.56 -24.56 -0.77
N ALA A 196 9.68 -25.16 -1.60
CA ALA A 196 9.67 -26.60 -1.92
C ALA A 196 10.95 -27.15 -2.60
N LYS A 197 11.88 -26.29 -3.02
CA LYS A 197 13.20 -26.67 -3.57
C LYS A 197 14.37 -26.18 -2.71
N SER A 198 14.12 -25.98 -1.41
CA SER A 198 15.05 -25.37 -0.46
C SER A 198 16.49 -25.84 -0.66
N ALA A 199 17.40 -24.87 -0.81
CA ALA A 199 18.83 -25.10 -0.88
C ALA A 199 19.39 -25.28 0.54
N ILE A 200 18.85 -24.55 1.52
CA ILE A 200 19.26 -24.64 2.93
C ILE A 200 18.98 -26.02 3.51
N VAL A 201 17.77 -26.56 3.32
CA VAL A 201 17.40 -27.93 3.76
C VAL A 201 18.34 -28.98 3.17
N ARG A 202 18.70 -28.84 1.88
CA ARG A 202 19.62 -29.75 1.18
C ARG A 202 21.05 -29.65 1.70
N GLN A 203 21.57 -28.43 1.90
CA GLN A 203 22.92 -28.24 2.42
C GLN A 203 23.04 -28.69 3.88
N LEU A 204 22.02 -28.42 4.70
CA LEU A 204 21.98 -28.81 6.11
C LEU A 204 21.86 -30.33 6.29
N GLY A 205 21.47 -31.06 5.23
CA GLY A 205 21.30 -32.50 5.23
C GLY A 205 20.13 -32.96 6.08
N LEU A 206 19.05 -32.17 6.16
CA LEU A 206 17.88 -32.55 6.97
C LEU A 206 17.23 -33.83 6.40
N PRO A 207 16.91 -34.82 7.24
CA PRO A 207 16.20 -36.02 6.81
C PRO A 207 14.81 -35.67 6.31
N MET A 208 14.47 -36.15 5.11
CA MET A 208 13.19 -35.92 4.44
C MET A 208 12.48 -37.27 4.20
N SER A 209 11.31 -37.44 4.80
CA SER A 209 10.38 -38.51 4.43
C SER A 209 9.67 -38.12 3.13
N VAL A 210 10.01 -38.79 2.04
CA VAL A 210 9.47 -38.56 0.69
C VAL A 210 8.64 -39.77 0.28
N GLN A 211 7.36 -39.55 -0.02
CA GLN A 211 6.46 -40.57 -0.57
C GLN A 211 6.32 -40.39 -2.10
N PRO A 212 5.83 -41.41 -2.84
CA PRO A 212 5.59 -41.29 -4.27
C PRO A 212 4.65 -40.12 -4.62
N SER A 213 4.94 -39.42 -5.72
CA SER A 213 4.11 -38.31 -6.20
C SER A 213 2.71 -38.78 -6.57
N GLN A 214 1.69 -37.97 -6.22
CA GLN A 214 0.30 -38.20 -6.63
C GLN A 214 -0.05 -37.59 -8.01
N GLY A 215 0.95 -37.18 -8.79
CA GLY A 215 0.78 -36.78 -10.19
C GLY A 215 1.14 -35.32 -10.49
N ILE A 216 0.74 -34.89 -11.69
CA ILE A 216 1.10 -33.60 -12.29
C ILE A 216 -0.17 -32.79 -12.52
N ALA A 217 -0.07 -31.48 -12.27
CA ALA A 217 -1.16 -30.54 -12.46
C ALA A 217 -0.68 -29.31 -13.26
N LEU A 218 -1.59 -28.74 -14.03
CA LEU A 218 -1.38 -27.57 -14.85
C LEU A 218 -2.32 -26.46 -14.37
N ASN A 219 -1.74 -25.42 -13.79
CA ASN A 219 -2.45 -24.24 -13.33
C ASN A 219 -2.60 -23.26 -14.49
N VAL A 220 -3.83 -22.95 -14.88
CA VAL A 220 -4.17 -22.05 -15.97
C VAL A 220 -4.92 -20.85 -15.40
N LEU A 221 -4.26 -19.71 -15.29
CA LEU A 221 -4.87 -18.47 -14.81
C LEU A 221 -5.56 -17.77 -15.98
N ILE A 222 -6.86 -17.53 -15.84
CA ILE A 222 -7.70 -16.92 -16.89
C ILE A 222 -8.49 -15.72 -16.36
N ARG A 223 -8.83 -14.82 -17.28
CA ARG A 223 -9.89 -13.84 -17.10
C ARG A 223 -11.08 -14.22 -17.98
N ALA A 224 -12.24 -14.36 -17.36
CA ALA A 224 -13.50 -14.75 -17.98
C ALA A 224 -14.66 -14.34 -17.07
N ASP A 225 -15.65 -13.61 -17.59
CA ASP A 225 -16.85 -13.24 -16.83
C ASP A 225 -17.87 -14.39 -16.81
N LEU A 226 -17.91 -15.10 -15.68
CA LEU A 226 -18.87 -16.17 -15.40
C LEU A 226 -19.98 -15.73 -14.42
N SER A 227 -20.13 -14.42 -14.16
CA SER A 227 -21.13 -13.89 -13.22
C SER A 227 -22.55 -14.34 -13.54
N HIS A 228 -22.88 -14.48 -14.82
CA HIS A 228 -24.16 -14.97 -15.31
C HIS A 228 -24.45 -16.43 -14.90
N LEU A 229 -23.43 -17.28 -14.78
CA LEU A 229 -23.55 -18.66 -14.29
C LEU A 229 -23.65 -18.72 -12.75
N MET A 230 -22.92 -17.83 -12.06
CA MET A 230 -22.74 -17.89 -10.61
C MET A 230 -23.98 -17.50 -9.81
N LYS A 231 -24.96 -16.77 -10.40
CA LYS A 231 -26.21 -16.35 -9.75
C LYS A 231 -26.91 -17.44 -8.92
N ASN A 232 -26.94 -18.68 -9.42
CA ASN A 232 -27.62 -19.82 -8.80
C ASN A 232 -26.64 -20.95 -8.38
N ARG A 233 -25.33 -20.69 -8.50
CA ARG A 233 -24.25 -21.70 -8.47
C ARG A 233 -22.98 -21.16 -7.77
N VAL A 234 -23.17 -20.20 -6.87
CA VAL A 234 -22.12 -19.56 -6.06
C VAL A 234 -21.24 -20.64 -5.41
N GLY A 235 -19.92 -20.46 -5.49
CA GLY A 235 -18.93 -21.29 -4.81
C GLY A 235 -17.51 -20.89 -5.22
N ASN A 236 -16.51 -21.19 -4.38
CA ASN A 236 -15.11 -20.88 -4.71
C ASN A 236 -14.40 -22.02 -5.44
N LEU A 237 -14.86 -23.27 -5.29
CA LEU A 237 -14.26 -24.46 -5.89
C LEU A 237 -15.27 -25.28 -6.69
N HIS A 238 -14.84 -25.72 -7.86
CA HIS A 238 -15.66 -26.43 -8.84
C HIS A 238 -14.92 -27.63 -9.40
N TYR A 239 -15.30 -28.84 -9.00
CA TYR A 239 -14.75 -30.08 -9.53
C TYR A 239 -15.49 -30.45 -10.82
N VAL A 240 -14.82 -30.28 -11.96
CA VAL A 240 -15.37 -30.46 -13.31
C VAL A 240 -14.98 -31.83 -13.86
N ILE A 241 -15.98 -32.69 -14.08
CA ILE A 241 -15.84 -34.11 -14.42
C ILE A 241 -16.95 -34.49 -15.43
N ARG A 242 -16.57 -34.98 -16.61
CA ARG A 242 -17.45 -35.46 -17.69
C ARG A 242 -17.17 -36.95 -17.99
N PRO A 243 -17.81 -37.91 -17.31
CA PRO A 243 -17.54 -39.34 -17.56
C PRO A 243 -17.85 -39.77 -18.99
N ASP A 244 -18.81 -39.10 -19.63
CA ASP A 244 -19.34 -39.33 -20.97
C ASP A 244 -18.55 -38.69 -22.12
N ALA A 245 -17.44 -38.01 -21.84
CA ALA A 245 -16.58 -37.34 -22.81
C ALA A 245 -15.15 -37.91 -22.84
N GLU A 246 -14.45 -37.74 -23.97
CA GLU A 246 -13.00 -38.02 -24.03
C GLU A 246 -12.16 -36.83 -23.56
N TYR A 247 -10.94 -37.14 -23.11
CA TYR A 247 -10.03 -36.17 -22.51
C TYR A 247 -8.68 -36.13 -23.20
N PRO A 248 -8.08 -34.93 -23.39
CA PRO A 248 -6.66 -34.84 -23.63
C PRO A 248 -5.89 -35.28 -22.38
N ASP A 249 -4.71 -35.86 -22.56
CA ASP A 249 -3.94 -36.49 -21.48
C ASP A 249 -3.48 -35.52 -20.39
N PHE A 250 -3.40 -34.21 -20.70
CA PHE A 250 -2.99 -33.15 -19.77
C PHE A 250 -4.14 -32.58 -18.92
N ALA A 251 -5.39 -32.97 -19.18
CA ALA A 251 -6.56 -32.42 -18.50
C ALA A 251 -7.65 -33.48 -18.30
N TRP A 252 -7.28 -34.59 -17.65
CA TRP A 252 -8.17 -35.72 -17.33
C TRP A 252 -9.39 -35.29 -16.52
N TRP A 253 -9.22 -34.38 -15.57
CA TRP A 253 -10.29 -33.68 -14.86
C TRP A 253 -9.79 -32.31 -14.42
N SER A 254 -10.67 -31.42 -13.95
CA SER A 254 -10.28 -30.05 -13.61
C SER A 254 -10.91 -29.53 -12.33
N ILE A 255 -10.21 -28.63 -11.64
CA ILE A 255 -10.77 -27.79 -10.57
C ILE A 255 -10.80 -26.35 -11.08
N VAL A 256 -11.99 -25.73 -11.16
CA VAL A 256 -12.12 -24.30 -11.46
C VAL A 256 -12.28 -23.54 -10.15
N ARG A 257 -11.23 -22.82 -9.77
CA ARG A 257 -11.17 -22.02 -8.55
C ARG A 257 -11.41 -20.55 -8.85
N MET A 258 -12.22 -19.88 -8.04
CA MET A 258 -12.39 -18.43 -8.05
C MET A 258 -11.13 -17.70 -7.54
N VAL A 259 -10.72 -16.64 -8.25
CA VAL A 259 -9.63 -15.73 -7.84
C VAL A 259 -10.16 -14.33 -7.56
N LYS A 260 -11.06 -13.83 -8.42
CA LYS A 260 -11.89 -12.65 -8.17
C LYS A 260 -13.34 -12.96 -8.62
N PRO A 261 -14.35 -12.82 -7.75
CA PRO A 261 -15.73 -13.10 -8.11
C PRO A 261 -16.20 -12.09 -9.17
N TRP A 262 -16.71 -12.47 -10.34
CA TRP A 262 -16.73 -13.80 -10.98
C TRP A 262 -15.96 -13.74 -12.31
N HIS A 263 -14.85 -13.02 -12.31
CA HIS A 263 -14.17 -12.47 -13.49
C HIS A 263 -12.75 -13.04 -13.69
N GLU A 264 -12.12 -13.59 -12.64
CA GLU A 264 -10.78 -14.15 -12.69
C GLU A 264 -10.76 -15.51 -12.00
N TRP A 265 -10.17 -16.50 -12.66
CA TRP A 265 -10.28 -17.91 -12.31
C TRP A 265 -8.94 -18.63 -12.49
N LEU A 266 -8.69 -19.62 -11.64
CA LEU A 266 -7.58 -20.55 -11.78
C LEU A 266 -8.16 -21.93 -12.12
N ILE A 267 -7.88 -22.43 -13.32
CA ILE A 267 -8.26 -23.78 -13.74
C ILE A 267 -7.06 -24.70 -13.50
N ILE A 268 -7.22 -25.67 -12.60
CA ILE A 268 -6.22 -26.67 -12.27
C ILE A 268 -6.56 -27.93 -13.06
N MET A 269 -5.83 -28.21 -14.14
CA MET A 269 -6.03 -29.37 -15.00
C MET A 269 -5.12 -30.51 -14.55
N MET A 270 -5.68 -31.70 -14.33
CA MET A 270 -4.96 -32.86 -13.80
C MET A 270 -4.52 -33.80 -14.92
N TYR A 271 -3.24 -34.19 -14.93
CA TYR A 271 -2.71 -35.10 -15.96
C TYR A 271 -3.20 -36.53 -15.72
N LYS A 272 -3.41 -37.29 -16.81
CA LYS A 272 -3.55 -38.76 -16.72
C LYS A 272 -2.23 -39.36 -16.21
N PRO A 273 -2.24 -40.43 -15.39
CA PRO A 273 -1.02 -41.11 -14.96
C PRO A 273 -0.14 -41.65 -16.10
N THR A 274 -0.72 -41.85 -17.29
CA THR A 274 -0.03 -42.28 -18.52
C THR A 274 0.55 -41.13 -19.34
N CYS A 275 0.29 -39.87 -18.97
CA CYS A 275 0.82 -38.70 -19.68
C CYS A 275 2.32 -38.53 -19.34
N PRO A 276 3.22 -38.39 -20.33
CA PRO A 276 4.65 -38.15 -20.06
C PRO A 276 4.87 -36.90 -19.21
N ALA A 277 5.75 -36.96 -18.22
CA ALA A 277 5.94 -35.88 -17.25
C ALA A 277 6.49 -34.59 -17.89
N GLU A 278 7.27 -34.74 -18.95
CA GLU A 278 7.80 -33.70 -19.81
C GLU A 278 6.71 -33.01 -20.66
N PHE A 279 5.60 -33.68 -20.97
CA PHE A 279 4.57 -33.17 -21.88
C PHE A 279 4.01 -31.82 -21.42
N MET A 280 3.83 -30.91 -22.38
CA MET A 280 3.26 -29.58 -22.17
C MET A 280 2.31 -29.27 -23.34
N PRO A 281 1.03 -28.93 -23.08
CA PRO A 281 0.08 -28.61 -24.15
C PRO A 281 0.37 -27.25 -24.80
N THR A 282 -0.07 -27.07 -26.04
CA THR A 282 -0.03 -25.76 -26.71
C THR A 282 -1.11 -24.82 -26.16
N GLN A 283 -0.97 -23.52 -26.40
CA GLN A 283 -1.94 -22.53 -25.92
C GLN A 283 -3.34 -22.72 -26.55
N GLU A 284 -3.40 -23.20 -27.79
CA GLU A 284 -4.65 -23.57 -28.48
C GLU A 284 -5.31 -24.78 -27.83
N GLN A 285 -4.53 -25.81 -27.47
CA GLN A 285 -5.03 -27.00 -26.76
C GLN A 285 -5.58 -26.63 -25.39
N VAL A 286 -4.87 -25.78 -24.64
CA VAL A 286 -5.33 -25.24 -23.35
C VAL A 286 -6.60 -24.41 -23.55
N LYS A 287 -6.66 -23.54 -24.57
CA LYS A 287 -7.84 -22.70 -24.85
C LYS A 287 -9.08 -23.53 -25.21
N ALA A 288 -8.92 -24.55 -26.06
CA ALA A 288 -10.00 -25.48 -26.38
C ALA A 288 -10.50 -26.21 -25.12
N GLN A 289 -9.59 -26.70 -24.28
CA GLN A 289 -9.95 -27.37 -23.03
C GLN A 289 -10.64 -26.44 -22.01
N ILE A 290 -10.27 -25.15 -21.94
CA ILE A 290 -10.99 -24.17 -21.10
C ILE A 290 -12.45 -24.08 -21.54
N TYR A 291 -12.73 -24.02 -22.84
CA TYR A 291 -14.11 -23.98 -23.35
C TYR A 291 -14.89 -25.26 -23.02
N GLU A 292 -14.27 -26.43 -23.09
CA GLU A 292 -14.90 -27.70 -22.69
C GLU A 292 -15.14 -27.81 -21.17
N VAL A 293 -14.32 -27.15 -20.34
CA VAL A 293 -14.48 -27.06 -18.88
C VAL A 293 -15.56 -26.04 -18.48
N ILE A 294 -15.63 -24.90 -19.17
CA ILE A 294 -16.69 -23.90 -18.96
C ILE A 294 -18.03 -24.46 -19.46
N GLY A 295 -18.03 -25.13 -20.62
CA GLY A 295 -19.24 -25.59 -21.31
C GLY A 295 -20.04 -24.47 -21.98
N ASP A 296 -19.39 -23.36 -22.31
CA ASP A 296 -19.99 -22.23 -23.03
C ASP A 296 -18.92 -21.55 -23.89
N GLN A 297 -19.08 -21.64 -25.22
CA GLN A 297 -18.14 -21.05 -26.19
C GLN A 297 -18.37 -19.55 -26.42
N SER A 298 -19.47 -18.98 -25.94
CA SER A 298 -19.77 -17.55 -26.09
C SER A 298 -18.98 -16.66 -25.11
N VAL A 299 -18.42 -17.24 -24.05
CA VAL A 299 -17.65 -16.54 -23.02
C VAL A 299 -16.28 -16.08 -23.59
N PRO A 300 -15.94 -14.79 -23.54
CA PRO A 300 -14.59 -14.34 -23.85
C PRO A 300 -13.60 -14.85 -22.79
N VAL A 301 -12.57 -15.56 -23.24
CA VAL A 301 -11.51 -16.12 -22.37
C VAL A 301 -10.15 -15.53 -22.77
N GLU A 302 -9.53 -14.88 -21.80
CA GLU A 302 -8.12 -14.43 -21.83
C GLU A 302 -7.30 -15.39 -20.97
N ILE A 303 -6.20 -15.94 -21.51
CA ILE A 303 -5.27 -16.80 -20.75
C ILE A 303 -4.11 -15.92 -20.32
N ASN A 304 -3.98 -15.69 -19.02
CA ASN A 304 -2.94 -14.83 -18.46
C ASN A 304 -1.64 -15.61 -18.24
N ARG A 305 -1.75 -16.88 -17.79
CA ARG A 305 -0.58 -17.70 -17.47
C ARG A 305 -0.90 -19.19 -17.42
N VAL A 306 0.11 -20.01 -17.72
CA VAL A 306 0.08 -21.48 -17.61
C VAL A 306 1.33 -21.95 -16.86
N ASP A 307 1.17 -22.60 -15.70
CA ASP A 307 2.27 -23.13 -14.86
C ASP A 307 2.06 -24.63 -14.59
N LYS A 308 3.03 -25.49 -14.96
CA LYS A 308 3.03 -26.92 -14.63
C LYS A 308 3.72 -27.19 -13.29
N TRP A 309 3.12 -28.01 -12.43
CA TRP A 309 3.69 -28.38 -11.12
C TRP A 309 3.42 -29.84 -10.74
N ILE A 310 4.18 -30.34 -9.76
CA ILE A 310 4.17 -31.75 -9.31
C ILE A 310 3.58 -31.82 -7.90
N ILE A 311 2.65 -32.75 -7.67
CA ILE A 311 2.10 -33.03 -6.35
C ILE A 311 3.09 -33.89 -5.57
N ASN A 312 3.69 -33.31 -4.54
CA ASN A 312 4.62 -33.99 -3.64
C ASN A 312 3.90 -34.38 -2.34
N GLU A 313 4.29 -35.50 -1.75
CA GLU A 313 3.95 -35.90 -0.39
C GLU A 313 5.29 -36.02 0.35
N THR A 314 5.68 -34.98 1.09
CA THR A 314 7.04 -34.88 1.66
C THR A 314 7.06 -34.06 2.94
N VAL A 315 7.76 -34.53 3.95
CA VAL A 315 7.98 -33.81 5.22
C VAL A 315 9.40 -34.02 5.74
N ALA A 316 9.98 -33.00 6.36
CA ALA A 316 11.23 -33.14 7.11
C ALA A 316 10.98 -33.82 8.46
N GLU A 317 11.91 -34.67 8.91
CA GLU A 317 11.82 -35.31 10.24
C GLU A 317 12.36 -34.39 11.36
N VAL A 318 13.14 -33.37 10.99
CA VAL A 318 13.72 -32.35 11.87
C VAL A 318 13.64 -31.00 11.15
N TYR A 319 13.24 -29.92 11.85
CA TYR A 319 13.06 -28.60 11.24
C TYR A 319 14.23 -27.63 11.52
N SER A 320 15.10 -27.94 12.48
CA SER A 320 16.19 -27.06 12.90
C SER A 320 17.44 -27.83 13.31
N LYS A 321 18.62 -27.23 13.09
CA LYS A 321 19.92 -27.73 13.55
C LYS A 321 20.79 -26.53 13.95
N GLY A 322 21.22 -26.49 15.21
CA GLY A 322 21.91 -25.32 15.76
C GLY A 322 21.06 -24.06 15.61
N ASN A 323 21.63 -22.99 15.05
CA ASN A 323 20.91 -21.74 14.80
C ASN A 323 20.27 -21.64 13.39
N ILE A 324 20.14 -22.76 12.68
CA ILE A 324 19.50 -22.83 11.35
C ILE A 324 18.11 -23.46 11.52
N TYR A 325 17.07 -22.71 11.11
CA TYR A 325 15.66 -23.09 11.27
C TYR A 325 14.94 -23.05 9.92
N CYS A 326 14.32 -24.14 9.51
CA CYS A 326 13.55 -24.21 8.27
C CYS A 326 12.04 -24.22 8.56
N LEU A 327 11.25 -23.57 7.71
CA LEU A 327 9.81 -23.34 7.92
C LEU A 327 9.03 -23.28 6.60
N GLY A 328 7.73 -23.63 6.66
CA GLY A 328 6.86 -23.69 5.49
C GLY A 328 7.22 -24.79 4.48
N ASP A 329 6.96 -24.53 3.19
CA ASP A 329 7.24 -25.43 2.06
C ASP A 329 8.67 -26.01 1.99
N ALA A 330 9.64 -25.40 2.69
CA ALA A 330 10.98 -25.97 2.86
C ALA A 330 10.91 -27.36 3.53
N VAL A 331 10.04 -27.53 4.53
CA VAL A 331 9.96 -28.68 5.44
C VAL A 331 8.65 -29.47 5.39
N HIS A 332 7.57 -28.94 4.78
CA HIS A 332 6.33 -29.70 4.54
C HIS A 332 5.76 -29.39 3.14
N ARG A 333 5.46 -30.42 2.35
CA ARG A 333 5.06 -30.29 0.94
C ARG A 333 3.92 -31.25 0.64
N HIS A 334 2.82 -30.71 0.14
CA HIS A 334 1.54 -31.42 -0.01
C HIS A 334 0.68 -30.79 -1.13
N PRO A 335 -0.37 -31.48 -1.64
CA PRO A 335 -1.36 -30.88 -2.54
C PRO A 335 -2.14 -29.74 -1.88
N PRO A 336 -2.79 -28.85 -2.65
CA PRO A 336 -3.52 -27.69 -2.14
C PRO A 336 -4.80 -28.02 -1.36
N MET A 337 -5.20 -29.29 -1.27
CA MET A 337 -6.40 -29.73 -0.55
C MET A 337 -6.39 -29.24 0.90
N ASN A 338 -7.58 -28.96 1.44
CA ASN A 338 -7.80 -28.27 2.73
C ASN A 338 -7.23 -26.84 2.82
N GLY A 339 -6.42 -26.34 1.86
CA GLY A 339 -5.83 -25.00 1.90
C GLY A 339 -4.74 -24.79 2.98
N LEU A 340 -4.19 -25.85 3.58
CA LEU A 340 -3.42 -25.78 4.83
C LEU A 340 -2.03 -25.13 4.74
N GLY A 341 -1.40 -25.08 3.56
CA GLY A 341 0.04 -24.78 3.44
C GLY A 341 0.42 -23.39 3.96
N ALA A 342 -0.15 -22.33 3.38
CA ALA A 342 0.12 -20.95 3.82
C ALA A 342 -0.30 -20.67 5.27
N ASN A 343 -1.37 -21.34 5.74
CA ASN A 343 -1.82 -21.25 7.13
C ASN A 343 -0.82 -21.88 8.11
N THR A 344 -0.20 -22.98 7.71
CA THR A 344 0.83 -23.66 8.51
C THR A 344 2.12 -22.82 8.51
N CYS A 345 2.52 -22.24 7.37
CA CYS A 345 3.63 -21.30 7.26
C CYS A 345 3.52 -20.12 8.24
N THR A 346 2.34 -19.49 8.35
CA THR A 346 2.08 -18.38 9.29
C THR A 346 2.23 -18.83 10.75
N GLN A 347 1.78 -20.04 11.07
CA GLN A 347 1.84 -20.59 12.44
C GLN A 347 3.24 -21.10 12.82
N ASP A 348 4.02 -21.63 11.87
CA ASP A 348 5.43 -21.97 12.07
C ASP A 348 6.23 -20.72 12.46
N ALA A 349 6.04 -19.63 11.71
CA ALA A 349 6.66 -18.34 11.97
C ALA A 349 6.24 -17.77 13.34
N ALA A 350 4.95 -17.80 13.66
CA ALA A 350 4.44 -17.35 14.97
C ALA A 350 5.05 -18.15 16.13
N ASN A 351 5.10 -19.48 16.03
CA ASN A 351 5.67 -20.35 17.07
C ASN A 351 7.17 -20.10 17.30
N LEU A 352 7.93 -19.88 16.23
CA LEU A 352 9.37 -19.64 16.33
C LEU A 352 9.70 -18.22 16.85
N ALA A 353 8.97 -17.21 16.39
CA ALA A 353 9.32 -15.81 16.64
C ALA A 353 9.27 -15.43 18.13
N TRP A 354 8.30 -15.96 18.90
CA TRP A 354 8.23 -15.64 20.33
C TRP A 354 9.33 -16.30 21.15
N LYS A 355 9.76 -17.51 20.77
CA LYS A 355 10.85 -18.25 21.40
C LYS A 355 12.18 -17.50 21.17
N LEU A 356 12.41 -17.04 19.95
CA LEU A 356 13.52 -16.14 19.61
C LEU A 356 13.45 -14.84 20.41
N ASN A 357 12.27 -14.22 20.54
CA ASN A 357 12.09 -13.01 21.35
C ASN A 357 12.51 -13.19 22.81
N LEU A 358 12.16 -14.32 23.44
CA LEU A 358 12.61 -14.59 24.80
C LEU A 358 14.10 -14.92 24.84
N VAL A 359 14.64 -15.76 23.94
CA VAL A 359 16.07 -16.14 23.96
C VAL A 359 16.99 -14.95 23.67
N GLU A 360 16.65 -14.09 22.72
CA GLU A 360 17.48 -12.93 22.36
C GLU A 360 17.36 -11.75 23.34
N LYS A 361 16.25 -11.67 24.09
CA LYS A 361 16.17 -10.83 25.30
C LYS A 361 16.75 -11.53 26.53
N GLY A 362 17.40 -12.69 26.38
CA GLY A 362 17.93 -13.55 27.44
C GLY A 362 16.90 -13.98 28.49
N LEU A 363 15.61 -13.79 28.21
CA LEU A 363 14.46 -14.21 29.03
C LEU A 363 14.21 -15.71 28.93
N ALA A 364 14.84 -16.41 27.99
CA ALA A 364 14.94 -17.86 27.96
C ALA A 364 16.37 -18.31 27.61
N GLY A 365 16.73 -19.54 27.99
CA GLY A 365 17.95 -20.18 27.50
C GLY A 365 17.74 -20.81 26.10
N PRO A 366 18.81 -21.09 25.33
CA PRO A 366 18.70 -21.63 23.97
C PRO A 366 17.83 -22.89 23.84
N ALA A 367 17.77 -23.73 24.88
CA ALA A 367 16.93 -24.94 24.91
C ALA A 367 15.42 -24.70 24.77
N LEU A 368 14.95 -23.44 24.84
CA LEU A 368 13.59 -23.09 24.43
C LEU A 368 13.39 -23.27 22.92
N LEU A 369 14.41 -23.02 22.10
CA LEU A 369 14.32 -23.12 20.64
C LEU A 369 14.22 -24.57 20.16
N ASP A 370 14.79 -25.52 20.90
CA ASP A 370 14.68 -26.96 20.59
C ASP A 370 13.21 -27.43 20.50
N SER A 371 12.32 -26.80 21.28
CA SER A 371 10.87 -27.07 21.23
C SER A 371 10.23 -26.75 19.87
N TYR A 372 10.86 -25.94 19.01
CA TYR A 372 10.31 -25.59 17.70
C TYR A 372 10.12 -26.83 16.80
N THR A 373 11.16 -27.68 16.66
CA THR A 373 11.03 -28.93 15.90
C THR A 373 10.02 -29.85 16.55
N VAL A 374 10.10 -30.04 17.88
CA VAL A 374 9.23 -30.96 18.63
C VAL A 374 7.73 -30.60 18.50
N GLU A 375 7.41 -29.32 18.42
CA GLU A 375 6.03 -28.83 18.29
C GLU A 375 5.54 -28.73 16.84
N ARG A 376 6.37 -28.25 15.92
CA ARG A 376 5.94 -27.92 14.55
C ARG A 376 6.10 -29.06 13.55
N GLN A 377 7.07 -29.96 13.76
CA GLN A 377 7.26 -31.11 12.88
C GLN A 377 6.04 -32.06 12.87
N PRO A 378 5.43 -32.43 14.01
CA PRO A 378 4.23 -33.27 14.01
C PRO A 378 3.03 -32.59 13.33
N VAL A 379 2.91 -31.26 13.45
CA VAL A 379 1.85 -30.49 12.77
C VAL A 379 2.06 -30.51 11.26
N GLY A 380 3.26 -30.23 10.76
CA GLY A 380 3.54 -30.30 9.33
C GLY A 380 3.39 -31.72 8.75
N ALA A 381 3.77 -32.76 9.51
CA ALA A 381 3.53 -34.15 9.12
C ALA A 381 2.03 -34.48 9.05
N GLY A 382 1.24 -34.03 10.02
CA GLY A 382 -0.22 -34.16 10.03
C GLY A 382 -0.88 -33.43 8.86
N VAL A 383 -0.44 -32.22 8.54
CA VAL A 383 -0.90 -31.43 7.38
C VAL A 383 -0.60 -32.14 6.06
N VAL A 384 0.63 -32.66 5.89
CA VAL A 384 1.02 -33.43 4.70
C VAL A 384 0.17 -34.68 4.54
N ALA A 385 -0.04 -35.45 5.62
CA ALA A 385 -0.89 -36.63 5.60
C ALA A 385 -2.35 -36.29 5.27
N ARG A 386 -2.91 -35.24 5.90
CA ARG A 386 -4.31 -34.82 5.75
C ARG A 386 -4.62 -34.32 4.34
N ALA A 387 -3.82 -33.41 3.78
CA ALA A 387 -4.05 -32.90 2.43
C ALA A 387 -3.91 -34.00 1.36
N ASN A 388 -2.96 -34.93 1.52
CA ASN A 388 -2.81 -36.07 0.62
C ASN A 388 -3.93 -37.10 0.78
N ALA A 389 -4.46 -37.31 1.99
CA ALA A 389 -5.65 -38.13 2.21
C ALA A 389 -6.89 -37.51 1.55
N SER A 390 -7.11 -36.20 1.67
CA SER A 390 -8.26 -35.51 1.05
C SER A 390 -8.27 -35.67 -0.47
N LEU A 391 -7.11 -35.55 -1.14
CA LEU A 391 -6.99 -35.85 -2.58
C LEU A 391 -7.43 -37.29 -2.92
N ARG A 392 -7.04 -38.27 -2.09
CA ARG A 392 -7.45 -39.69 -2.26
C ARG A 392 -8.95 -39.90 -2.00
N GLU A 393 -9.56 -39.11 -1.13
CA GLU A 393 -10.98 -39.19 -0.76
C GLU A 393 -11.95 -38.71 -1.87
N HIS A 394 -11.44 -38.10 -2.95
CA HIS A 394 -12.22 -37.87 -4.17
C HIS A 394 -12.41 -39.13 -5.03
N LYS A 395 -11.56 -40.16 -4.89
CA LYS A 395 -11.65 -41.38 -5.72
C LYS A 395 -13.03 -42.06 -5.67
N PRO A 396 -13.71 -42.22 -4.51
CA PRO A 396 -15.07 -42.76 -4.46
C PRO A 396 -16.11 -41.95 -5.24
N ILE A 397 -15.93 -40.63 -5.42
CA ILE A 397 -16.80 -39.81 -6.28
C ILE A 397 -16.58 -40.21 -7.74
N PHE A 398 -15.32 -40.34 -8.16
CA PHE A 398 -14.97 -40.79 -9.50
C PHE A 398 -15.48 -42.22 -9.80
N ASP A 399 -15.31 -43.16 -8.87
CA ASP A 399 -15.84 -44.51 -9.00
C ASP A 399 -17.38 -44.52 -9.09
N ALA A 400 -18.07 -43.71 -8.27
CA ALA A 400 -19.53 -43.59 -8.30
C ALA A 400 -20.07 -43.02 -9.62
N LEU A 401 -19.35 -42.06 -10.22
CA LEU A 401 -19.65 -41.52 -11.54
C LEU A 401 -19.26 -42.46 -12.70
N GLY A 402 -18.66 -43.62 -12.43
CA GLY A 402 -18.13 -44.52 -13.44
C GLY A 402 -16.87 -43.99 -14.14
N PHE A 403 -16.32 -42.86 -13.68
CA PHE A 403 -15.29 -42.07 -14.36
C PHE A 403 -13.97 -42.84 -14.60
N LEU A 404 -13.65 -43.81 -13.75
CA LEU A 404 -12.40 -44.60 -13.83
C LEU A 404 -12.50 -45.85 -14.72
N LYS A 405 -13.60 -46.07 -15.45
CA LYS A 405 -13.65 -47.16 -16.46
C LYS A 405 -12.76 -46.82 -17.67
N PRO A 406 -12.10 -47.82 -18.29
CA PRO A 406 -11.11 -47.57 -19.32
C PRO A 406 -11.72 -47.09 -20.65
N SER A 407 -12.91 -47.56 -21.04
CA SER A 407 -13.56 -47.15 -22.29
C SER A 407 -14.68 -46.13 -22.09
N LEU A 408 -14.88 -45.25 -23.08
CA LEU A 408 -15.96 -44.26 -23.09
C LEU A 408 -17.35 -44.88 -22.92
N GLU A 409 -17.60 -46.01 -23.60
CA GLU A 409 -18.90 -46.68 -23.58
C GLU A 409 -19.20 -47.32 -22.23
N GLU A 410 -18.20 -47.85 -21.52
CA GLU A 410 -18.36 -48.28 -20.13
C GLU A 410 -18.62 -47.10 -19.19
N ARG A 411 -17.90 -45.97 -19.36
CA ARG A 411 -18.10 -44.76 -18.54
C ARG A 411 -19.52 -44.21 -18.71
N LYS A 412 -20.01 -44.10 -19.96
CA LYS A 412 -21.40 -43.71 -20.27
C LYS A 412 -22.43 -44.67 -19.64
N LYS A 413 -22.24 -45.98 -19.81
CA LYS A 413 -23.14 -47.00 -19.26
C LYS A 413 -23.23 -46.93 -17.74
N GLU A 414 -22.11 -46.74 -17.05
CA GLU A 414 -22.07 -46.58 -15.59
C GLU A 414 -22.68 -45.26 -15.12
N LEU A 415 -22.50 -44.17 -15.88
CA LEU A 415 -23.15 -42.89 -15.62
C LEU A 415 -24.68 -42.97 -15.80
N ASP A 416 -25.16 -43.71 -16.79
CA ASP A 416 -26.59 -43.90 -17.04
C ASP A 416 -27.32 -44.66 -15.92
N VAL A 417 -26.63 -45.52 -15.16
CA VAL A 417 -27.18 -46.17 -13.95
C VAL A 417 -27.72 -45.14 -12.95
N LEU A 418 -27.10 -43.96 -12.83
CA LEU A 418 -27.58 -42.88 -11.96
C LEU A 418 -28.96 -42.33 -12.37
N LYS A 419 -29.38 -42.52 -13.63
CA LYS A 419 -30.69 -42.12 -14.16
C LYS A 419 -31.78 -43.17 -13.92
N GLU A 420 -31.41 -44.42 -13.61
CA GLU A 420 -32.36 -45.53 -13.48
C GLU A 420 -33.25 -45.44 -12.23
N GLY A 421 -34.49 -45.91 -12.37
CA GLY A 421 -35.41 -46.20 -11.26
C GLY A 421 -35.13 -47.54 -10.54
N SER A 422 -34.06 -48.25 -10.92
CA SER A 422 -33.68 -49.56 -10.37
C SER A 422 -33.09 -49.46 -8.95
N GLU A 423 -32.93 -50.61 -8.27
CA GLU A 423 -32.17 -50.64 -7.01
C GLU A 423 -30.69 -50.31 -7.23
N SER A 424 -30.13 -50.69 -8.39
CA SER A 424 -28.76 -50.30 -8.79
C SER A 424 -28.61 -48.78 -8.85
N GLY A 425 -29.53 -48.08 -9.54
CA GLY A 425 -29.54 -46.62 -9.60
C GLY A 425 -29.75 -45.96 -8.23
N ARG A 426 -30.61 -46.52 -7.38
CA ARG A 426 -30.77 -46.06 -5.98
C ARG A 426 -29.50 -46.25 -5.15
N ALA A 427 -28.83 -47.39 -5.27
CA ALA A 427 -27.56 -47.67 -4.60
C ALA A 427 -26.48 -46.69 -5.07
N ARG A 428 -26.32 -46.49 -6.38
CA ARG A 428 -25.30 -45.61 -6.94
C ARG A 428 -25.51 -44.13 -6.59
N ARG A 429 -26.76 -43.64 -6.59
CA ARG A 429 -27.08 -42.27 -6.12
C ARG A 429 -26.74 -42.10 -4.63
N ARG A 430 -27.06 -43.08 -3.77
CA ARG A 430 -26.68 -43.06 -2.35
C ARG A 430 -25.16 -43.06 -2.16
N GLU A 431 -24.44 -43.83 -2.97
CA GLU A 431 -22.99 -43.89 -2.96
C GLU A 431 -22.33 -42.57 -3.36
N LEU A 432 -22.78 -41.95 -4.45
CA LEU A 432 -22.30 -40.65 -4.91
C LEU A 432 -22.51 -39.57 -3.84
N MET A 433 -23.71 -39.50 -3.24
CA MET A 433 -24.00 -38.52 -2.17
C MET A 433 -23.17 -38.80 -0.91
N ARG A 434 -22.99 -40.07 -0.53
CA ARG A 434 -22.10 -40.47 0.59
C ARG A 434 -20.67 -40.04 0.34
N ALA A 435 -20.14 -40.22 -0.88
CA ALA A 435 -18.78 -39.83 -1.24
C ALA A 435 -18.61 -38.30 -1.23
N ILE A 436 -19.55 -37.54 -1.81
CA ILE A 436 -19.54 -36.07 -1.77
C ILE A 436 -19.61 -35.55 -0.33
N ASN A 437 -20.53 -36.06 0.50
CA ASN A 437 -20.65 -35.65 1.90
C ASN A 437 -19.39 -35.96 2.72
N TYR A 438 -18.66 -37.03 2.37
CA TYR A 438 -17.40 -37.37 3.03
C TYR A 438 -16.30 -36.34 2.79
N THR A 439 -16.34 -35.56 1.70
CA THR A 439 -15.39 -34.44 1.48
C THR A 439 -15.57 -33.25 2.44
N SER A 440 -16.53 -33.32 3.39
CA SER A 440 -16.51 -32.47 4.58
C SER A 440 -15.16 -32.54 5.33
N HIS A 441 -14.44 -33.66 5.25
CA HIS A 441 -13.08 -33.83 5.79
C HIS A 441 -12.02 -32.98 5.08
N GLU A 442 -12.38 -32.37 3.93
CA GLU A 442 -11.61 -31.31 3.29
C GLU A 442 -12.13 -29.92 3.70
N PHE A 443 -13.40 -29.63 3.43
CA PHE A 443 -13.95 -28.27 3.44
C PHE A 443 -14.49 -27.78 4.79
N LEU A 444 -14.70 -28.68 5.75
CA LEU A 444 -15.22 -28.40 7.09
C LEU A 444 -14.35 -29.04 8.20
N ALA A 445 -13.05 -29.13 7.94
CA ALA A 445 -12.03 -29.82 8.75
C ALA A 445 -11.55 -28.99 9.97
N LEU A 446 -12.49 -28.44 10.75
CA LEU A 446 -12.20 -27.56 11.89
C LEU A 446 -11.29 -28.23 12.93
N GLY A 447 -11.47 -29.53 13.16
CA GLY A 447 -10.60 -30.34 14.00
C GLY A 447 -9.14 -30.34 13.53
N SER A 448 -8.90 -30.48 12.22
CA SER A 448 -7.55 -30.41 11.64
C SER A 448 -6.93 -29.00 11.69
N ASP A 449 -7.74 -27.94 11.55
CA ASP A 449 -7.26 -26.56 11.68
C ASP A 449 -6.82 -26.25 13.12
N MET A 450 -7.66 -26.59 14.10
CA MET A 450 -7.58 -26.06 15.47
C MET A 450 -6.88 -26.99 16.49
N SER A 451 -6.98 -28.32 16.34
CA SER A 451 -6.61 -29.30 17.38
C SER A 451 -5.11 -29.61 17.47
N GLN A 452 -4.26 -28.59 17.37
CA GLN A 452 -2.82 -28.75 17.53
C GLN A 452 -2.49 -29.08 18.99
N ARG A 453 -1.63 -30.09 19.18
CA ARG A 453 -1.25 -30.62 20.49
C ARG A 453 0.27 -30.63 20.63
N TYR A 454 0.78 -29.90 21.61
CA TYR A 454 2.21 -29.73 21.85
C TYR A 454 2.67 -30.49 23.10
N LYS A 455 3.82 -31.17 22.99
CA LYS A 455 4.49 -31.87 24.09
C LYS A 455 5.99 -31.62 23.96
N SER A 456 6.51 -30.64 24.70
CA SER A 456 7.90 -30.19 24.60
C SER A 456 8.44 -29.76 25.96
N SER A 457 9.74 -29.44 26.05
CA SER A 457 10.33 -28.75 27.22
C SER A 457 9.69 -27.37 27.49
N ALA A 458 9.00 -26.83 26.49
CA ALA A 458 8.17 -25.65 26.56
C ALA A 458 6.69 -26.02 26.69
N VAL A 459 6.33 -27.09 27.40
CA VAL A 459 4.98 -27.37 27.92
C VAL A 459 5.14 -28.03 29.29
N PHE A 460 4.47 -27.52 30.32
CA PHE A 460 4.56 -28.08 31.68
C PHE A 460 3.35 -28.95 31.98
N LEU A 461 3.59 -30.26 32.15
CA LEU A 461 2.56 -31.30 32.30
C LEU A 461 2.48 -31.88 33.72
N GLU A 462 3.39 -31.48 34.62
CA GLU A 462 3.42 -32.02 35.98
C GLU A 462 2.18 -31.55 36.76
N GLY A 463 1.46 -32.50 37.38
CA GLY A 463 0.21 -32.24 38.10
C GLY A 463 -1.01 -31.94 37.21
N SER A 464 -0.90 -32.02 35.88
CA SER A 464 -1.96 -31.62 34.94
C SER A 464 -3.03 -32.68 34.66
N GLY A 465 -2.91 -33.88 35.22
CA GLY A 465 -3.81 -35.01 34.96
C GLY A 465 -3.58 -35.70 33.60
N ASP A 466 -4.56 -36.50 33.17
CA ASP A 466 -4.53 -37.17 31.87
C ASP A 466 -4.91 -36.20 30.74
N GLU A 467 -4.26 -36.35 29.58
CA GLU A 467 -4.58 -35.56 28.39
C GLU A 467 -5.99 -35.92 27.88
N PRO A 468 -6.86 -34.93 27.56
CA PRO A 468 -8.19 -35.20 27.06
C PRO A 468 -8.12 -35.98 25.73
N PRO A 469 -9.00 -36.96 25.49
CA PRO A 469 -8.99 -37.74 24.25
C PRO A 469 -9.22 -36.85 23.02
N PHE A 470 -9.01 -37.42 21.83
CA PHE A 470 -9.52 -36.81 20.61
C PHE A 470 -11.04 -37.04 20.50
N PRO A 471 -11.81 -36.10 19.91
CA PRO A 471 -13.21 -36.32 19.61
C PRO A 471 -13.39 -37.49 18.63
N PRO A 472 -14.60 -38.09 18.52
CA PRO A 472 -14.85 -39.25 17.65
C PRO A 472 -14.48 -39.05 16.18
N ASN A 473 -14.48 -37.80 15.70
CA ASN A 473 -13.91 -37.41 14.41
C ASN A 473 -12.96 -36.21 14.58
N PRO A 474 -11.64 -36.43 14.78
CA PRO A 474 -10.67 -35.36 15.02
C PRO A 474 -10.34 -34.53 13.78
N VAL A 475 -10.81 -34.92 12.59
CA VAL A 475 -10.66 -34.12 11.38
C VAL A 475 -11.73 -33.05 11.33
N LEU A 476 -12.99 -33.42 11.58
CA LEU A 476 -14.13 -32.50 11.52
C LEU A 476 -14.30 -31.70 12.81
N ASN A 477 -14.28 -32.35 13.96
CA ASN A 477 -14.68 -31.76 15.23
C ASN A 477 -13.46 -31.22 15.99
N TYR A 478 -13.63 -30.02 16.56
CA TYR A 478 -12.70 -29.40 17.49
C TYR A 478 -13.38 -29.30 18.85
N GLU A 479 -12.78 -29.92 19.86
CA GLU A 479 -13.20 -29.78 21.25
C GLU A 479 -12.15 -28.91 21.98
N PRO A 480 -12.51 -27.69 22.42
CA PRO A 480 -11.61 -26.78 23.11
C PRO A 480 -11.41 -27.21 24.57
N HIS A 481 -10.15 -27.20 25.01
CA HIS A 481 -9.68 -27.58 26.34
C HIS A 481 -8.59 -26.61 26.81
N THR A 482 -8.36 -26.50 28.12
CA THR A 482 -7.23 -25.74 28.70
C THR A 482 -6.06 -26.61 29.14
N PHE A 483 -6.12 -27.93 28.89
CA PHE A 483 -5.02 -28.86 29.13
C PHE A 483 -3.69 -28.35 28.49
N PRO A 484 -2.53 -28.47 29.19
CA PRO A 484 -1.27 -27.93 28.71
C PRO A 484 -0.87 -28.39 27.31
N GLY A 485 -0.40 -27.45 26.49
CA GLY A 485 0.02 -27.72 25.12
C GLY A 485 -1.12 -27.71 24.09
N LEU A 486 -2.36 -27.47 24.50
CA LEU A 486 -3.49 -27.20 23.61
C LEU A 486 -3.68 -25.70 23.36
N ARG A 487 -4.52 -25.35 22.37
CA ARG A 487 -4.85 -23.95 22.05
C ARG A 487 -5.76 -23.38 23.14
N LEU A 488 -5.42 -22.20 23.68
CA LEU A 488 -6.31 -21.46 24.59
C LEU A 488 -7.72 -21.33 23.96
N PRO A 489 -8.79 -21.74 24.66
CA PRO A 489 -10.16 -21.59 24.16
C PRO A 489 -10.55 -20.13 23.93
N HIS A 490 -11.25 -19.87 22.82
CA HIS A 490 -11.99 -18.64 22.64
C HIS A 490 -13.21 -18.59 23.57
N ALA A 491 -13.37 -17.48 24.28
CA ALA A 491 -14.62 -17.08 24.91
C ALA A 491 -14.80 -15.57 24.72
N TRP A 492 -16.04 -15.11 24.59
CA TRP A 492 -16.35 -13.67 24.53
C TRP A 492 -16.49 -13.10 25.94
N LEU A 493 -15.69 -12.08 26.22
CA LEU A 493 -15.65 -11.37 27.50
C LEU A 493 -16.13 -9.93 27.32
N ASN A 494 -16.64 -9.34 28.39
CA ASN A 494 -16.96 -7.92 28.48
C ASN A 494 -16.75 -7.41 29.91
N THR A 495 -16.84 -6.11 30.14
CA THR A 495 -16.91 -5.56 31.51
C THR A 495 -18.36 -5.60 32.03
N ALA A 496 -18.54 -5.51 33.35
CA ALA A 496 -19.86 -5.60 34.00
C ALA A 496 -20.88 -4.55 33.50
N ILE A 497 -20.41 -3.43 32.94
CA ILE A 497 -21.20 -2.52 32.09
C ILE A 497 -20.74 -2.77 30.65
N PRO A 498 -21.55 -3.40 29.78
CA PRO A 498 -21.09 -3.85 28.47
C PRO A 498 -20.50 -2.73 27.58
N GLN A 499 -19.27 -2.97 27.10
CA GLN A 499 -18.55 -2.20 26.09
C GLN A 499 -18.35 -3.06 24.83
N GLU A 500 -17.33 -2.74 24.00
CA GLU A 500 -16.88 -3.61 22.92
C GLU A 500 -16.40 -4.97 23.49
N GLN A 501 -16.83 -6.07 22.86
CA GLN A 501 -16.49 -7.42 23.33
C GLN A 501 -15.02 -7.74 23.03
N VAL A 502 -14.36 -8.41 23.96
CA VAL A 502 -12.96 -8.82 23.84
C VAL A 502 -12.86 -10.35 23.91
N SER A 503 -12.02 -10.96 23.08
CA SER A 503 -11.75 -12.39 23.16
C SER A 503 -10.74 -12.68 24.27
N THR A 504 -10.86 -13.84 24.94
CA THR A 504 -9.76 -14.43 25.74
C THR A 504 -8.42 -14.42 25.00
N LEU A 505 -8.44 -14.60 23.67
CA LEU A 505 -7.25 -14.59 22.82
C LEU A 505 -6.62 -13.20 22.69
N ASP A 506 -7.43 -12.14 22.72
CA ASP A 506 -6.96 -10.75 22.61
C ASP A 506 -6.25 -10.31 23.90
N LEU A 507 -6.78 -10.76 25.05
CA LEU A 507 -6.16 -10.56 26.36
C LEU A 507 -4.85 -11.35 26.51
N ALA A 508 -4.85 -12.62 26.05
CA ALA A 508 -3.70 -13.53 26.10
C ALA A 508 -2.55 -13.13 25.17
N GLY A 509 -2.86 -12.32 24.14
CA GLY A 509 -1.93 -11.71 23.21
C GLY A 509 -0.82 -10.89 23.86
N ASN A 510 -0.06 -10.23 23.01
CA ASN A 510 0.78 -9.11 23.45
C ASN A 510 1.98 -9.48 24.37
N GLY A 511 2.67 -10.59 24.05
CA GLY A 511 4.16 -10.70 24.07
C GLY A 511 4.75 -11.15 25.38
N ARG A 512 3.87 -11.72 26.16
CA ARG A 512 3.90 -11.83 27.59
C ARG A 512 3.10 -13.06 27.94
N PHE A 513 3.36 -13.58 29.12
CA PHE A 513 2.48 -14.58 29.66
C PHE A 513 1.21 -13.88 30.16
N THR A 514 0.10 -14.59 30.09
CA THR A 514 -1.19 -14.08 30.56
C THR A 514 -1.85 -15.15 31.42
N LEU A 515 -2.27 -14.77 32.61
CA LEU A 515 -2.88 -15.63 33.61
C LEU A 515 -4.35 -15.22 33.79
N PHE A 516 -5.26 -16.13 33.49
CA PHE A 516 -6.68 -15.97 33.76
C PHE A 516 -7.01 -16.59 35.12
N ILE A 517 -7.68 -15.83 35.99
CA ILE A 517 -8.05 -16.24 37.35
C ILE A 517 -9.53 -15.99 37.61
N GLY A 518 -10.14 -16.72 38.54
CA GLY A 518 -11.51 -16.50 38.99
C GLY A 518 -11.60 -15.99 40.44
N HIS A 519 -12.76 -16.21 41.06
CA HIS A 519 -13.02 -15.86 42.45
C HIS A 519 -12.12 -16.66 43.42
N GLY A 520 -11.49 -15.98 44.37
CA GLY A 520 -10.51 -16.62 45.28
C GLY A 520 -9.13 -16.84 44.66
N GLY A 521 -8.92 -16.37 43.43
CA GLY A 521 -7.65 -16.44 42.70
C GLY A 521 -6.64 -15.34 43.07
N GLU A 522 -6.89 -14.48 44.05
CA GLU A 522 -6.07 -13.30 44.35
C GLU A 522 -4.62 -13.65 44.74
N ALA A 523 -4.42 -14.84 45.30
CA ALA A 523 -3.10 -15.39 45.58
C ALA A 523 -2.24 -15.50 44.30
N TRP A 524 -2.84 -15.87 43.16
CA TRP A 524 -2.17 -15.95 41.87
C TRP A 524 -1.69 -14.58 41.36
N ARG A 525 -2.43 -13.50 41.61
CA ARG A 525 -2.01 -12.14 41.26
C ARG A 525 -0.77 -11.71 42.06
N SER A 526 -0.59 -12.24 43.27
CA SER A 526 0.63 -12.04 44.05
C SER A 526 1.77 -12.96 43.60
N ALA A 527 1.49 -14.23 43.31
CA ALA A 527 2.47 -15.17 42.75
C ALA A 527 3.04 -14.68 41.40
N ALA A 528 2.18 -14.23 40.47
CA ALA A 528 2.58 -13.67 39.19
C ALA A 528 3.52 -12.47 39.35
N ARG A 529 3.22 -11.54 40.28
CA ARG A 529 4.11 -10.40 40.60
C ARG A 529 5.45 -10.86 41.19
N SER A 530 5.47 -11.88 42.06
CA SER A 530 6.73 -12.44 42.57
C SER A 530 7.56 -13.11 41.47
N VAL A 531 6.92 -13.83 40.55
CA VAL A 531 7.58 -14.47 39.39
C VAL A 531 8.10 -13.41 38.41
N GLU A 532 7.31 -12.40 38.07
CA GLU A 532 7.73 -11.26 37.23
C GLU A 532 8.90 -10.48 37.88
N GLN A 533 8.86 -10.25 39.20
CA GLN A 533 9.97 -9.63 39.93
C GLN A 533 11.24 -10.49 39.93
N ALA A 534 11.12 -11.81 40.03
CA ALA A 534 12.26 -12.73 40.06
C ALA A 534 12.86 -13.01 38.67
N LEU A 535 12.01 -13.18 37.65
CA LEU A 535 12.39 -13.69 36.33
C LEU A 535 12.31 -12.64 35.21
N LYS A 536 11.86 -11.42 35.51
CA LYS A 536 11.70 -10.27 34.58
C LYS A 536 10.88 -10.55 33.32
N VAL A 537 10.08 -11.62 33.35
CA VAL A 537 9.11 -11.98 32.33
C VAL A 537 7.79 -11.33 32.68
N THR A 538 7.21 -10.56 31.76
CA THR A 538 5.90 -9.92 31.98
C THR A 538 4.79 -10.96 32.06
N ILE A 539 3.96 -10.87 33.11
CA ILE A 539 2.79 -11.72 33.32
C ILE A 539 1.56 -10.83 33.54
N ALA A 540 0.73 -10.69 32.50
CA ALA A 540 -0.59 -10.07 32.65
C ALA A 540 -1.50 -10.98 33.48
N VAL A 541 -2.32 -10.41 34.38
CA VAL A 541 -3.26 -11.19 35.20
C VAL A 541 -4.65 -10.59 35.08
N TYR A 542 -5.57 -11.34 34.49
CA TYR A 542 -6.95 -10.94 34.24
C TYR A 542 -7.92 -11.78 35.05
N SER A 543 -8.83 -11.11 35.77
CA SER A 543 -9.83 -11.78 36.61
C SER A 543 -11.19 -11.86 35.92
N ILE A 544 -11.71 -13.09 35.73
CA ILE A 544 -12.96 -13.36 35.02
C ILE A 544 -14.01 -13.98 35.96
N GLY A 545 -15.13 -13.29 36.15
CA GLY A 545 -16.21 -13.67 37.06
C GLY A 545 -17.16 -12.51 37.33
N TYR A 546 -18.37 -12.79 37.83
CA TYR A 546 -19.36 -11.77 38.21
C TYR A 546 -18.76 -10.71 39.16
N GLY A 547 -18.84 -9.44 38.78
CA GLY A 547 -18.26 -8.33 39.56
C GLY A 547 -16.73 -8.23 39.57
N LEU A 548 -16.03 -9.03 38.75
CA LEU A 548 -14.58 -8.91 38.53
C LEU A 548 -14.29 -8.03 37.29
N GLU A 549 -13.02 -7.96 36.92
CA GLU A 549 -12.52 -7.15 35.79
C GLU A 549 -13.21 -7.48 34.46
N TYR A 550 -13.48 -8.76 34.21
CA TYR A 550 -14.22 -9.25 33.03
C TYR A 550 -15.30 -10.27 33.41
N GLU A 551 -16.37 -10.30 32.63
CA GLU A 551 -17.47 -11.26 32.72
C GLU A 551 -17.64 -11.99 31.38
N ALA A 552 -17.95 -13.28 31.42
CA ALA A 552 -18.14 -14.10 30.23
C ALA A 552 -19.54 -13.91 29.63
N VAL A 553 -19.61 -13.32 28.42
CA VAL A 553 -20.85 -12.87 27.77
C VAL A 553 -21.86 -14.00 27.60
N PHE A 554 -21.38 -15.21 27.31
CA PHE A 554 -22.23 -16.39 27.04
C PHE A 554 -22.08 -17.51 28.10
N ASN A 555 -21.45 -17.22 29.25
CA ASN A 555 -21.06 -18.21 30.26
C ASN A 555 -20.25 -19.39 29.70
N ASP A 556 -19.55 -19.16 28.59
CA ASP A 556 -18.67 -20.08 27.86
C ASP A 556 -17.35 -20.29 28.61
N TRP A 557 -16.67 -19.22 29.02
CA TRP A 557 -15.41 -19.32 29.78
C TRP A 557 -15.52 -20.18 31.04
N TYR A 558 -16.63 -20.07 31.79
CA TYR A 558 -16.82 -20.84 33.03
C TYR A 558 -16.94 -22.36 32.79
N LYS A 559 -17.31 -22.78 31.58
CA LYS A 559 -17.32 -24.18 31.15
C LYS A 559 -15.97 -24.60 30.56
N LEU A 560 -15.34 -23.69 29.80
CA LEU A 560 -14.13 -23.94 29.02
C LEU A 560 -12.82 -23.86 29.83
N ARG A 561 -12.82 -23.26 31.02
CA ARG A 561 -11.57 -23.04 31.79
C ARG A 561 -10.97 -24.32 32.39
N GLU A 562 -11.76 -25.38 32.57
CA GLU A 562 -11.40 -26.69 33.16
C GLU A 562 -10.66 -26.65 34.52
N VAL A 563 -10.79 -25.53 35.23
CA VAL A 563 -10.27 -25.31 36.59
C VAL A 563 -11.37 -24.83 37.54
N GLU A 564 -11.18 -25.08 38.84
CA GLU A 564 -11.98 -24.48 39.91
C GLU A 564 -11.89 -22.94 39.90
N GLU A 565 -12.80 -22.25 40.58
CA GLU A 565 -12.84 -20.78 40.59
C GLU A 565 -11.55 -20.12 41.10
N SER A 566 -10.91 -20.74 42.10
CA SER A 566 -9.63 -20.29 42.66
C SER A 566 -8.41 -20.73 41.84
N GLY A 567 -8.61 -21.53 40.79
CA GLY A 567 -7.56 -21.98 39.88
C GLY A 567 -7.12 -20.88 38.91
N CYS A 568 -6.17 -21.24 38.04
CA CYS A 568 -5.65 -20.34 37.03
C CYS A 568 -5.38 -21.07 35.69
N VAL A 569 -5.47 -20.32 34.59
CA VAL A 569 -5.06 -20.76 33.25
C VAL A 569 -3.97 -19.82 32.75
N LEU A 570 -2.75 -20.32 32.59
CA LEU A 570 -1.63 -19.60 32.00
C LEU A 570 -1.69 -19.66 30.47
N SER A 571 -1.21 -18.65 29.75
CA SER A 571 -1.15 -18.65 28.29
C SER A 571 -0.01 -17.75 27.79
N TYR A 572 0.34 -17.86 26.52
CA TYR A 572 1.35 -17.02 25.87
C TYR A 572 1.01 -16.77 24.39
N ARG A 573 0.89 -15.49 23.99
CA ARG A 573 0.79 -14.95 22.61
C ARG A 573 1.52 -13.57 22.52
N GLY A 574 1.66 -12.85 21.39
CA GLY A 574 2.95 -12.22 20.99
C GLY A 574 3.14 -10.73 20.54
N PHE A 575 3.23 -9.73 21.45
CA PHE A 575 4.00 -8.45 21.44
C PHE A 575 3.91 -7.55 22.73
N ASN A 576 5.02 -7.18 23.38
CA ASN A 576 4.98 -6.26 24.55
C ASN A 576 5.42 -4.82 24.19
N SER A 577 4.73 -3.79 24.70
CA SER A 577 5.09 -2.37 24.50
C SER A 577 5.62 -1.71 25.78
N ARG A 578 6.84 -1.15 25.69
CA ARG A 578 7.54 -0.33 26.71
C ARG A 578 7.69 -0.95 28.12
N ASP A 579 8.76 -1.73 28.33
CA ASP A 579 9.93 -1.22 29.09
C ASP A 579 11.17 -2.14 28.93
N ASN A 580 12.34 -1.66 29.35
CA ASN A 580 13.64 -2.31 29.17
C ASN A 580 14.13 -2.96 30.49
N ARG A 581 14.36 -4.29 30.53
CA ARG A 581 15.47 -5.04 31.21
C ARG A 581 15.19 -6.55 31.51
N ALA A 582 15.82 -7.42 30.72
CA ALA A 582 16.58 -8.65 31.10
C ALA A 582 16.05 -9.75 32.07
N HIS A 583 15.87 -10.99 31.55
CA HIS A 583 16.31 -12.31 32.12
C HIS A 583 15.59 -12.91 33.38
N THR A 584 15.14 -14.19 33.50
CA THR A 584 14.96 -15.40 32.62
C THR A 584 14.00 -16.47 33.24
N ARG A 585 13.23 -17.23 32.41
CA ARG A 585 12.60 -18.60 32.58
C ARG A 585 11.07 -18.76 32.79
N ALA A 586 10.57 -19.95 32.36
CA ALA A 586 9.22 -20.57 32.50
C ALA A 586 8.04 -19.89 31.75
N ILE A 587 6.94 -20.51 31.30
CA ILE A 587 6.50 -21.88 30.87
C ILE A 587 5.04 -21.69 30.35
N PRO A 588 4.47 -22.43 29.38
CA PRO A 588 3.08 -22.20 28.96
C PRO A 588 2.05 -23.11 29.64
N CYS A 589 0.83 -22.58 29.73
CA CYS A 589 -0.44 -23.28 29.97
C CYS A 589 -0.40 -24.40 31.02
N ALA A 590 0.01 -24.08 32.25
CA ALA A 590 -0.25 -24.93 33.40
C ALA A 590 -1.58 -24.54 34.05
N ALA A 591 -2.48 -25.52 34.22
CA ALA A 591 -3.57 -25.45 35.18
C ALA A 591 -3.04 -25.92 36.53
N VAL A 592 -3.00 -25.05 37.54
CA VAL A 592 -2.45 -25.39 38.86
C VAL A 592 -3.55 -25.36 39.93
N THR A 593 -3.81 -26.51 40.53
CA THR A 593 -4.67 -26.67 41.72
C THR A 593 -3.82 -26.70 42.99
N SER A 594 -4.33 -26.17 44.10
CA SER A 594 -3.52 -25.97 45.31
C SER A 594 -3.54 -27.17 46.28
N GLY A 595 -2.39 -27.83 46.44
CA GLY A 595 -2.16 -28.89 47.44
C GLY A 595 -1.08 -28.52 48.46
N ARG A 596 -1.30 -28.83 49.75
CA ARG A 596 -0.36 -28.52 50.86
C ARG A 596 0.83 -29.50 50.97
N PRO A 597 1.95 -29.12 51.61
CA PRO A 597 3.26 -29.77 51.44
C PRO A 597 3.66 -30.75 52.55
N PRO A 598 4.66 -31.62 52.30
CA PRO A 598 5.56 -32.15 53.32
C PRO A 598 6.99 -31.57 53.24
N ARG A 599 7.67 -31.54 54.39
CA ARG A 599 9.04 -31.04 54.60
C ARG A 599 10.09 -32.11 54.22
N HIS A 600 11.31 -31.69 53.87
CA HIS A 600 12.53 -32.15 54.57
C HIS A 600 13.76 -31.27 54.26
N GLN A 601 14.69 -31.22 55.21
CA GLN A 601 15.97 -30.49 55.15
C GLN A 601 17.07 -31.35 54.50
N THR A 602 18.10 -30.73 53.90
CA THR A 602 19.51 -30.92 54.34
C THR A 602 20.46 -29.86 53.75
N HIS A 603 21.63 -29.70 54.40
CA HIS A 603 22.66 -28.68 54.13
C HIS A 603 23.63 -29.04 52.99
N ILE A 604 24.31 -28.01 52.43
CA ILE A 604 25.77 -27.80 52.25
C ILE A 604 25.92 -26.52 51.38
N SER A 605 26.59 -25.39 51.68
CA SER A 605 27.72 -24.97 52.55
C SER A 605 29.07 -24.78 51.84
N LEU A 606 29.40 -23.51 51.49
CA LEU A 606 30.77 -22.92 51.38
C LEU A 606 31.68 -23.48 50.26
N ASN A 607 32.71 -22.83 49.68
CA ASN A 607 33.32 -21.47 49.59
C ASN A 607 34.16 -21.48 48.26
N GLY A 608 34.72 -20.42 47.66
CA GLY A 608 34.84 -18.96 47.91
C GLY A 608 35.96 -18.39 47.00
N THR A 609 36.13 -17.05 46.93
CA THR A 609 37.40 -16.25 46.73
C THR A 609 38.40 -16.62 45.60
N ASP A 610 39.10 -15.73 44.87
CA ASP A 610 39.16 -14.25 44.77
C ASP A 610 40.13 -13.86 43.61
N LEU A 611 40.44 -12.56 43.46
CA LEU A 611 41.59 -11.92 42.74
C LEU A 611 41.40 -11.54 41.25
N HIS A 612 42.02 -10.46 40.74
CA HIS A 612 42.19 -9.08 41.22
C HIS A 612 42.66 -8.18 40.03
N TYR A 613 42.44 -6.87 40.10
CA TYR A 613 42.79 -5.89 39.04
C TYR A 613 44.30 -5.60 38.87
N GLY A 614 44.71 -5.14 37.67
CA GLY A 614 46.01 -4.51 37.41
C GLY A 614 46.08 -3.75 36.06
N PRO A 615 46.33 -2.41 36.03
CA PRO A 615 46.35 -1.59 34.80
C PRO A 615 47.76 -1.14 34.36
N GLY A 616 47.91 -0.62 33.13
CA GLY A 616 49.12 0.05 32.62
C GLY A 616 48.90 0.70 31.24
N ALA A 617 49.59 1.81 30.93
CA ALA A 617 49.29 2.65 29.76
C ALA A 617 50.52 3.35 29.13
N LEU A 618 50.43 3.60 27.80
CA LEU A 618 51.14 4.63 26.98
C LEU A 618 52.67 4.48 26.77
N PRO A 619 53.32 5.16 25.77
CA PRO A 619 52.83 6.10 24.72
C PRO A 619 53.25 5.67 23.26
N PRO A 620 53.16 6.49 22.18
CA PRO A 620 53.27 6.06 20.76
C PRO A 620 54.58 6.48 20.04
N ASP A 621 54.78 6.07 18.78
CA ASP A 621 55.41 6.92 17.73
C ASP A 621 55.30 6.40 16.27
N GLU A 622 55.32 7.36 15.33
CA GLU A 622 55.74 7.33 13.91
C GLU A 622 55.46 6.11 12.99
N ALA A 623 54.35 6.13 12.24
CA ALA A 623 54.15 5.28 11.03
C ALA A 623 53.17 5.84 9.98
N SER A 624 52.95 7.15 9.88
CA SER A 624 51.88 7.76 9.07
C SER A 624 52.37 8.49 7.81
N ASP A 625 52.84 7.73 6.80
CA ASP A 625 52.90 8.24 5.41
C ASP A 625 52.92 7.10 4.36
N GLN A 626 53.66 6.02 4.64
CA GLN A 626 53.74 4.86 3.72
C GLN A 626 52.41 4.09 3.58
N GLY A 627 51.60 4.03 4.65
CA GLY A 627 50.31 3.34 4.63
C GLY A 627 49.29 3.97 3.66
N ALA A 628 49.25 5.30 3.58
CA ALA A 628 48.34 6.01 2.69
C ALA A 628 48.66 5.76 1.21
N GLN A 629 49.95 5.79 0.83
CA GLN A 629 50.35 5.50 -0.56
C GLN A 629 50.18 4.02 -0.92
N ALA A 630 50.38 3.10 0.03
CA ALA A 630 50.08 1.67 -0.18
C ALA A 630 48.58 1.42 -0.40
N LEU A 631 47.71 2.09 0.36
CA LEU A 631 46.26 1.98 0.22
C LEU A 631 45.78 2.53 -1.14
N ILE A 632 46.29 3.70 -1.55
CA ILE A 632 45.98 4.32 -2.85
C ILE A 632 46.42 3.41 -4.02
N ARG A 633 47.59 2.76 -3.91
CA ARG A 633 48.04 1.79 -4.92
C ARG A 633 47.16 0.53 -4.94
N GLY A 634 46.84 -0.05 -3.78
CA GLY A 634 45.97 -1.23 -3.69
C GLY A 634 44.57 -0.98 -4.25
N CYS A 635 43.98 0.19 -3.98
CA CYS A 635 42.68 0.56 -4.54
C CYS A 635 42.70 0.73 -6.08
N LYS A 636 43.83 1.15 -6.67
CA LYS A 636 44.00 1.16 -8.13
C LYS A 636 44.04 -0.25 -8.72
N GLU A 637 44.88 -1.11 -8.17
CA GLU A 637 45.08 -2.49 -8.65
C GLU A 637 43.80 -3.32 -8.55
N ILE A 638 42.99 -3.12 -7.50
CA ILE A 638 41.67 -3.76 -7.34
C ILE A 638 40.64 -3.25 -8.37
N ALA A 639 40.65 -1.95 -8.71
CA ALA A 639 39.72 -1.40 -9.69
C ALA A 639 40.03 -1.92 -11.11
N GLU A 640 41.31 -1.89 -11.51
CA GLU A 640 41.79 -2.41 -12.80
C GLU A 640 41.51 -3.91 -12.94
N GLY A 641 41.74 -4.71 -11.88
CA GLY A 641 41.48 -6.15 -11.88
C GLY A 641 40.00 -6.55 -11.94
N ALA A 642 39.08 -5.66 -11.51
CA ALA A 642 37.64 -5.93 -11.48
C ALA A 642 36.88 -5.47 -12.73
N GLY A 643 37.57 -4.86 -13.71
CA GLY A 643 36.92 -4.20 -14.86
C GLY A 643 36.02 -3.03 -14.47
N LEU A 644 36.19 -2.50 -13.25
CA LEU A 644 35.51 -1.31 -12.79
C LEU A 644 36.29 -0.08 -13.26
N PRO A 645 35.63 1.01 -13.68
CA PRO A 645 36.32 2.25 -13.96
C PRO A 645 37.12 2.68 -12.72
N ALA A 646 38.39 3.03 -12.90
CA ALA A 646 39.26 3.47 -11.81
C ALA A 646 38.60 4.62 -11.01
N PRO A 647 38.99 4.87 -9.74
CA PRO A 647 38.52 6.06 -9.00
C PRO A 647 38.76 7.36 -9.77
N GLU A 648 39.83 7.39 -10.58
CA GLU A 648 40.19 8.48 -11.49
C GLU A 648 39.24 8.58 -12.70
N MET A 649 38.61 7.48 -13.14
CA MET A 649 37.52 7.51 -14.12
C MET A 649 36.20 8.01 -13.53
N MET A 650 35.90 7.71 -12.26
CA MET A 650 34.78 8.37 -11.57
C MET A 650 35.04 9.88 -11.40
N LEU A 651 36.29 10.31 -11.38
CA LEU A 651 36.70 11.71 -11.30
C LEU A 651 37.06 12.34 -12.66
N ASP A 652 36.89 11.62 -13.77
CA ASP A 652 37.37 12.02 -15.10
C ASP A 652 36.67 13.30 -15.60
N PRO A 653 37.41 14.41 -15.79
CA PRO A 653 36.85 15.67 -16.31
C PRO A 653 36.33 15.58 -17.75
N SER A 654 36.66 14.51 -18.49
CA SER A 654 36.29 14.30 -19.90
C SER A 654 34.96 13.55 -20.10
N LEU A 655 34.42 12.88 -19.08
CA LEU A 655 33.12 12.22 -19.14
C LEU A 655 31.96 13.23 -19.03
N ASN A 656 31.33 13.56 -20.16
CA ASN A 656 30.17 14.45 -20.22
C ASN A 656 28.87 13.81 -19.70
N GLY A 657 28.78 13.70 -18.36
CA GLY A 657 27.52 13.68 -17.62
C GLY A 657 26.92 12.30 -17.29
N ARG A 658 27.07 11.89 -16.03
CA ARG A 658 25.96 11.73 -15.06
C ARG A 658 26.48 11.16 -13.73
N ASP A 659 26.20 11.89 -12.65
CA ASP A 659 26.09 11.33 -11.30
C ASP A 659 24.85 11.94 -10.63
N VAL A 660 24.13 11.15 -9.84
CA VAL A 660 23.11 11.64 -8.90
C VAL A 660 23.33 10.93 -7.58
N VAL A 661 24.16 11.51 -6.72
CA VAL A 661 24.33 11.00 -5.36
C VAL A 661 23.04 11.18 -4.57
N GLN A 662 22.65 10.10 -3.91
CA GLN A 662 21.45 10.02 -3.09
C GLN A 662 21.66 10.78 -1.79
N TYR A 663 20.76 11.71 -1.47
CA TYR A 663 20.80 12.38 -0.17
C TYR A 663 20.39 11.40 0.93
N TYR A 664 21.18 11.39 1.98
CA TYR A 664 21.09 10.43 3.06
C TYR A 664 21.01 11.18 4.40
N SER A 665 20.24 10.65 5.34
CA SER A 665 20.14 11.18 6.70
C SER A 665 21.53 11.20 7.38
N GLU A 666 21.71 12.06 8.38
CA GLU A 666 22.86 12.02 9.29
C GLU A 666 22.97 10.65 10.02
N MET A 667 21.86 9.91 10.15
CA MET A 667 21.84 8.53 10.68
C MET A 667 22.10 7.43 9.63
N HIS A 668 22.46 7.78 8.40
CA HIS A 668 22.68 6.82 7.33
C HIS A 668 24.16 6.47 7.17
N TYR A 669 24.45 5.19 6.97
CA TYR A 669 25.81 4.67 6.97
C TYR A 669 26.75 5.41 6.02
N ALA A 670 26.36 5.62 4.75
CA ALA A 670 27.19 6.33 3.77
C ALA A 670 27.53 7.78 4.16
N THR A 671 26.67 8.47 4.93
CA THR A 671 26.96 9.82 5.44
C THR A 671 28.01 9.74 6.54
N MET A 672 27.79 8.85 7.51
CA MET A 672 28.68 8.65 8.65
C MET A 672 30.08 8.18 8.23
N MET A 673 30.18 7.31 7.21
CA MET A 673 31.50 6.85 6.71
C MET A 673 32.24 7.97 5.97
N GLY A 674 31.52 8.89 5.31
CA GLY A 674 32.13 10.10 4.75
C GLY A 674 32.74 10.99 5.84
N GLU A 675 32.00 11.24 6.93
CA GLU A 675 32.48 12.03 8.08
C GLU A 675 33.68 11.40 8.81
N VAL A 676 33.96 10.11 8.62
CA VAL A 676 35.16 9.43 9.17
C VAL A 676 36.40 9.64 8.28
N VAL A 677 36.23 9.92 6.99
CA VAL A 677 37.32 10.05 6.00
C VAL A 677 37.88 11.49 5.92
N SER A 678 37.22 12.47 6.55
CA SER A 678 37.58 13.89 6.52
C SER A 678 37.41 14.53 7.89
N GLU A 679 38.44 15.24 8.38
CA GLU A 679 38.34 16.02 9.63
C GLU A 679 37.39 17.22 9.51
N GLU A 680 37.12 17.71 8.29
CA GLU A 680 35.98 18.60 8.05
C GLU A 680 34.69 17.79 8.01
N ARG A 681 33.65 18.26 8.72
CA ARG A 681 32.26 17.80 8.58
C ARG A 681 31.90 17.77 7.10
N ILE A 682 31.90 16.59 6.48
CA ILE A 682 31.53 16.48 5.06
C ILE A 682 30.06 16.91 4.95
N ARG A 683 29.82 18.06 4.32
CA ARG A 683 28.47 18.57 4.09
C ARG A 683 27.74 17.64 3.11
N ARG A 684 27.05 16.65 3.68
CA ARG A 684 26.10 15.72 3.03
C ARG A 684 26.52 15.37 1.59
N VAL A 685 27.45 14.41 1.45
CA VAL A 685 28.02 13.97 0.16
C VAL A 685 26.94 13.96 -0.91
N THR A 686 27.07 14.90 -1.85
CA THR A 686 26.23 15.02 -3.03
C THR A 686 27.17 15.36 -4.17
N ARG A 687 27.48 14.40 -5.06
CA ARG A 687 28.07 14.73 -6.35
C ARG A 687 27.00 14.60 -7.41
N VAL A 688 26.65 15.73 -8.00
CA VAL A 688 25.70 15.82 -9.12
C VAL A 688 26.45 16.45 -10.29
N ILE A 689 26.97 15.62 -11.19
CA ILE A 689 27.42 16.12 -12.49
C ILE A 689 26.21 16.18 -13.42
N VAL A 690 25.44 17.26 -13.31
CA VAL A 690 24.50 17.68 -14.36
C VAL A 690 25.26 18.60 -15.32
N LYS A 691 26.08 17.96 -16.17
CA LYS A 691 26.31 18.47 -17.52
C LYS A 691 25.39 17.71 -18.47
N GLU A 692 24.08 17.93 -18.34
CA GLU A 692 23.12 17.63 -19.42
C GLU A 692 22.90 18.84 -20.35
N LYS A 693 23.83 19.82 -20.37
CA LYS A 693 23.85 20.89 -21.39
C LYS A 693 24.13 20.29 -22.78
N GLY A 694 23.07 19.83 -23.43
CA GLY A 694 23.09 19.36 -24.81
C GLY A 694 23.73 17.99 -25.02
N SER A 695 23.83 17.11 -24.02
CA SER A 695 24.11 15.68 -24.28
C SER A 695 22.93 15.10 -25.06
N PRO A 696 23.07 14.75 -26.35
CA PRO A 696 21.95 14.34 -27.17
C PRO A 696 21.26 13.11 -26.55
N VAL A 697 19.94 13.16 -26.39
CA VAL A 697 19.18 11.92 -26.28
C VAL A 697 19.23 11.29 -27.67
N ASP A 698 20.15 10.36 -27.85
CA ASP A 698 20.10 9.49 -29.02
C ASP A 698 18.92 8.54 -28.85
N ASN A 699 17.79 8.98 -29.40
CA ASN A 699 16.55 8.24 -29.43
C ASN A 699 16.68 6.93 -30.23
N HIS A 700 17.64 6.81 -31.16
CA HIS A 700 17.97 5.54 -31.79
C HIS A 700 18.66 4.61 -30.81
N MET A 701 19.67 5.06 -30.05
CA MET A 701 20.31 4.24 -29.02
C MET A 701 19.35 3.80 -27.90
N ILE A 702 18.36 4.61 -27.53
CA ILE A 702 17.31 4.20 -26.57
C ILE A 702 16.42 3.11 -27.15
N LEU A 703 15.97 3.27 -28.40
CA LEU A 703 15.22 2.22 -29.10
C LEU A 703 16.06 0.95 -29.26
N ASP A 704 17.33 1.08 -29.63
CA ASP A 704 18.25 -0.04 -29.84
C ASP A 704 18.62 -0.79 -28.57
N ALA A 705 18.59 -0.12 -27.42
CA ALA A 705 18.78 -0.73 -26.10
C ALA A 705 17.52 -1.42 -25.53
N LEU A 706 16.35 -1.33 -26.20
CA LEU A 706 15.16 -2.11 -25.84
C LEU A 706 15.20 -3.49 -26.50
N ASP A 707 14.73 -4.50 -25.77
CA ASP A 707 14.46 -5.84 -26.31
C ASP A 707 13.58 -5.73 -27.57
N PRO A 708 13.82 -6.54 -28.62
CA PRO A 708 13.01 -6.49 -29.83
C PRO A 708 11.50 -6.63 -29.58
N THR A 709 11.10 -7.45 -28.60
CA THR A 709 9.70 -7.68 -28.22
C THR A 709 9.09 -6.44 -27.59
N ASP A 710 9.82 -5.81 -26.66
CA ASP A 710 9.39 -4.58 -25.98
C ASP A 710 9.29 -3.41 -26.96
N ARG A 711 10.27 -3.30 -27.88
CA ARG A 711 10.28 -2.29 -28.95
C ARG A 711 9.12 -2.48 -29.91
N GLU A 712 8.83 -3.71 -30.33
CA GLU A 712 7.69 -4.01 -31.17
C GLU A 712 6.38 -3.66 -30.45
N TYR A 713 6.21 -4.10 -29.20
CA TYR A 713 5.03 -3.81 -28.38
C TYR A 713 4.79 -2.31 -28.22
N LEU A 714 5.82 -1.54 -27.84
CA LEU A 714 5.73 -0.08 -27.71
C LEU A 714 5.42 0.61 -29.05
N THR A 715 5.93 0.08 -30.16
CA THR A 715 5.62 0.56 -31.52
C THR A 715 4.15 0.28 -31.88
N GLN A 716 3.66 -0.94 -31.63
CA GLN A 716 2.25 -1.33 -31.82
C GLN A 716 1.29 -0.51 -30.93
N LYS A 717 1.70 -0.16 -29.71
CA LYS A 717 0.96 0.76 -28.82
C LYS A 717 1.16 2.25 -29.17
N CYS A 718 1.90 2.55 -30.23
CA CYS A 718 2.22 3.90 -30.69
C CYS A 718 2.87 4.79 -29.62
N ALA A 719 3.64 4.22 -28.69
CA ALA A 719 4.24 4.95 -27.55
C ALA A 719 5.16 6.10 -28.01
N PHE A 720 5.89 5.89 -29.12
CA PHE A 720 6.77 6.88 -29.75
C PHE A 720 6.06 7.80 -30.76
N SER A 721 4.76 7.61 -31.01
CA SER A 721 4.02 8.43 -31.98
C SER A 721 3.73 9.82 -31.43
N LEU A 722 3.95 10.83 -32.27
CA LEU A 722 3.69 12.25 -32.01
C LEU A 722 2.79 12.83 -33.11
N PRO A 723 2.05 13.93 -32.85
CA PRO A 723 1.38 14.69 -33.91
C PRO A 723 2.39 15.24 -34.94
N PRO A 724 1.95 15.54 -36.18
CA PRO A 724 2.75 16.30 -37.14
C PRO A 724 3.35 17.57 -36.55
N LYS A 725 4.60 17.93 -36.93
CA LYS A 725 5.41 18.98 -36.27
C LYS A 725 4.64 20.29 -36.01
N GLN A 726 3.91 20.80 -37.02
CA GLN A 726 3.10 22.03 -36.90
C GLN A 726 2.02 21.97 -35.80
N TYR A 727 1.44 20.80 -35.54
CA TYR A 727 0.45 20.64 -34.47
C TYR A 727 1.15 20.40 -33.13
N CYS A 728 2.22 19.60 -33.10
CA CYS A 728 3.02 19.41 -31.90
C CYS A 728 3.57 20.75 -31.36
N GLU A 729 4.02 21.65 -32.23
CA GLU A 729 4.41 23.03 -31.87
C GLU A 729 3.24 23.83 -31.26
N ALA A 730 2.02 23.72 -31.78
CA ALA A 730 0.84 24.36 -31.19
C ALA A 730 0.47 23.80 -29.79
N PHE A 731 0.74 22.52 -29.52
CA PHE A 731 0.67 21.96 -28.17
C PHE A 731 1.75 22.59 -27.27
N LEU A 732 3.00 22.70 -27.73
CA LEU A 732 4.10 23.28 -26.96
C LEU A 732 3.88 24.77 -26.64
N GLN A 733 3.42 25.57 -27.62
CA GLN A 733 2.99 26.96 -27.41
C GLN A 733 1.92 27.07 -26.31
N SER A 734 0.91 26.18 -26.36
CA SER A 734 -0.18 26.14 -25.37
C SER A 734 0.31 25.76 -23.97
N TYR A 735 1.24 24.80 -23.88
CA TYR A 735 1.89 24.41 -22.63
C TYR A 735 2.68 25.57 -22.01
N PHE A 736 3.59 26.18 -22.76
CA PHE A 736 4.45 27.24 -22.22
C PHE A 736 3.67 28.52 -21.85
N ARG A 737 2.56 28.80 -22.54
CA ARG A 737 1.68 29.95 -22.21
C ARG A 737 0.79 29.73 -20.98
N LEU A 738 0.19 28.54 -20.83
CA LEU A 738 -0.93 28.35 -19.88
C LEU A 738 -0.67 27.32 -18.79
N ALA A 739 0.15 26.30 -19.06
CA ALA A 739 0.47 25.24 -18.11
C ALA A 739 1.75 25.53 -17.31
N TYR A 740 2.82 25.89 -18.03
CA TYR A 740 4.16 26.11 -17.47
C TYR A 740 4.18 27.13 -16.31
N PRO A 741 3.45 28.27 -16.32
CA PRO A 741 3.41 29.19 -15.17
C PRO A 741 2.87 28.56 -13.88
N THR A 742 2.11 27.45 -13.96
CA THR A 742 1.62 26.70 -12.78
C THR A 742 2.49 25.49 -12.42
N CYS A 743 3.39 25.08 -13.32
CA CYS A 743 4.28 23.94 -13.17
C CYS A 743 5.63 24.18 -13.90
N PRO A 744 6.44 25.20 -13.49
CA PRO A 744 7.62 25.64 -14.22
C PRO A 744 8.85 24.74 -13.97
N VAL A 745 8.64 23.43 -14.15
CA VAL A 745 9.62 22.36 -13.85
C VAL A 745 10.65 22.14 -14.95
N LEU A 746 10.57 22.87 -16.08
CA LEU A 746 11.47 22.76 -17.22
C LEU A 746 12.39 23.99 -17.33
N ASP A 747 13.47 23.86 -18.09
CA ASP A 747 14.04 25.00 -18.80
C ASP A 747 13.36 25.09 -20.19
N PRO A 748 12.63 26.16 -20.52
CA PRO A 748 11.91 26.26 -21.79
C PRO A 748 12.85 26.23 -23.01
N TYR A 749 14.03 26.81 -22.90
CA TYR A 749 14.97 26.95 -24.01
C TYR A 749 15.66 25.61 -24.29
N GLU A 750 16.21 24.97 -23.27
CA GLU A 750 16.82 23.64 -23.39
C GLU A 750 15.81 22.61 -23.92
N PHE A 751 14.57 22.65 -23.43
CA PHE A 751 13.52 21.75 -23.89
C PHE A 751 13.22 21.92 -25.39
N ILE A 752 13.06 23.16 -25.89
CA ILE A 752 12.80 23.40 -27.31
C ILE A 752 14.01 23.11 -28.19
N GLN A 753 15.23 23.39 -27.73
CA GLN A 753 16.44 22.94 -28.43
C GLN A 753 16.50 21.41 -28.56
N SER A 754 16.14 20.67 -27.51
CA SER A 754 16.06 19.20 -27.56
C SER A 754 14.96 18.73 -28.52
N TYR A 755 13.83 19.43 -28.58
CA TYR A 755 12.73 19.15 -29.51
C TYR A 755 13.15 19.32 -30.98
N ASP A 756 13.72 20.48 -31.33
CA ASP A 756 14.12 20.79 -32.72
C ASP A 756 15.27 19.93 -33.23
N SER A 757 16.20 19.53 -32.35
CA SER A 757 17.30 18.63 -32.70
C SER A 757 16.90 17.15 -32.74
N GLY A 758 15.67 16.78 -32.34
CA GLY A 758 15.24 15.38 -32.24
C GLY A 758 15.79 14.64 -31.01
N THR A 759 16.45 15.36 -30.10
CA THR A 759 17.15 14.83 -28.92
C THR A 759 16.37 14.99 -27.62
N TYR A 760 15.04 15.03 -27.72
CA TYR A 760 14.10 15.13 -26.61
C TYR A 760 13.81 13.76 -25.98
N SER A 761 13.35 13.77 -24.74
CA SER A 761 12.81 12.59 -24.07
C SER A 761 11.37 12.30 -24.52
N PHE A 762 11.11 11.11 -25.06
CA PHE A 762 9.74 10.69 -25.36
C PHE A 762 8.84 10.69 -24.12
N PHE A 763 9.32 10.21 -22.96
CA PHE A 763 8.52 10.21 -21.72
C PHE A 763 8.09 11.64 -21.35
N LEU A 764 9.05 12.56 -21.32
CA LEU A 764 8.79 13.95 -20.94
C LEU A 764 7.92 14.66 -21.98
N LEU A 765 8.15 14.45 -23.27
CA LEU A 765 7.35 15.06 -24.33
C LEU A 765 5.90 14.55 -24.29
N GLN A 766 5.67 13.24 -24.13
CA GLN A 766 4.30 12.71 -23.99
C GLN A 766 3.60 13.26 -22.74
N ALA A 767 4.32 13.46 -21.62
CA ALA A 767 3.80 14.12 -20.42
C ALA A 767 3.42 15.60 -20.69
N VAL A 768 4.29 16.35 -21.36
CA VAL A 768 4.05 17.74 -21.77
C VAL A 768 2.86 17.84 -22.72
N LEU A 769 2.74 16.94 -23.72
CA LEU A 769 1.60 16.90 -24.64
C LEU A 769 0.28 16.53 -23.92
N ALA A 770 0.31 15.62 -22.95
CA ALA A 770 -0.86 15.30 -22.13
C ALA A 770 -1.37 16.50 -21.32
N ASN A 771 -0.45 17.36 -20.84
CA ASN A 771 -0.79 18.55 -20.08
C ASN A 771 -1.21 19.72 -20.99
N ALA A 772 -0.50 19.93 -22.10
CA ALA A 772 -0.88 20.84 -23.17
C ALA A 772 -2.29 20.58 -23.70
N ALA A 773 -2.68 19.31 -23.82
CA ALA A 773 -4.01 18.88 -24.26
C ALA A 773 -5.16 19.46 -23.41
N LEU A 774 -4.91 19.97 -22.20
CA LEU A 774 -5.92 20.70 -21.42
C LEU A 774 -6.36 22.02 -22.09
N PHE A 775 -5.45 22.68 -22.80
CA PHE A 775 -5.60 24.07 -23.26
C PHE A 775 -5.69 24.22 -24.80
N VAL A 776 -5.13 23.27 -25.54
CA VAL A 776 -5.05 23.31 -27.02
C VAL A 776 -6.44 23.46 -27.67
N PRO A 777 -6.63 24.32 -28.69
CA PRO A 777 -7.92 24.46 -29.38
C PRO A 777 -8.43 23.15 -30.00
N GLN A 778 -9.74 22.90 -29.93
CA GLN A 778 -10.37 21.66 -30.40
C GLN A 778 -9.98 21.29 -31.85
N LYS A 779 -9.91 22.28 -32.76
CA LYS A 779 -9.48 22.08 -34.16
C LYS A 779 -8.07 21.50 -34.30
N ILE A 780 -7.16 21.80 -33.36
CA ILE A 780 -5.79 21.28 -33.35
C ILE A 780 -5.77 19.84 -32.81
N LEU A 781 -6.66 19.50 -31.88
CA LEU A 781 -6.84 18.11 -31.41
C LEU A 781 -7.35 17.21 -32.55
N GLU A 782 -8.40 17.67 -33.25
CA GLU A 782 -8.99 16.99 -34.41
C GLU A 782 -7.96 16.80 -35.54
N ALA A 783 -7.21 17.85 -35.87
CA ALA A 783 -6.15 17.79 -36.88
C ALA A 783 -4.93 16.95 -36.45
N SER A 784 -4.80 16.66 -35.15
CA SER A 784 -3.82 15.72 -34.59
C SER A 784 -4.34 14.28 -34.50
N GLY A 785 -5.58 14.01 -34.95
CA GLY A 785 -6.19 12.69 -34.97
C GLY A 785 -6.97 12.29 -33.71
N PHE A 786 -7.31 13.23 -32.83
CA PHE A 786 -8.12 12.97 -31.63
C PHE A 786 -9.55 13.50 -31.80
N ALA A 787 -10.56 12.68 -31.55
CA ALA A 787 -11.95 13.11 -31.60
C ALA A 787 -12.34 13.99 -30.39
N SER A 788 -11.62 13.88 -29.26
CA SER A 788 -11.88 14.71 -28.08
C SER A 788 -10.64 15.06 -27.26
N ARG A 789 -10.78 16.10 -26.45
CA ARG A 789 -9.80 16.50 -25.42
C ARG A 789 -9.48 15.38 -24.44
N SER A 790 -10.50 14.72 -23.92
CA SER A 790 -10.36 13.60 -22.98
C SER A 790 -9.58 12.43 -23.59
N GLU A 791 -9.80 12.14 -24.87
CA GLU A 791 -9.06 11.12 -25.62
C GLU A 791 -7.60 11.50 -25.85
N ALA A 792 -7.31 12.76 -26.21
CA ALA A 792 -5.95 13.25 -26.36
C ALA A 792 -5.16 13.12 -25.05
N ILE A 793 -5.72 13.62 -23.93
CA ILE A 793 -5.14 13.49 -22.59
C ILE A 793 -4.91 12.03 -22.22
N ALA A 794 -5.94 11.18 -22.37
CA ALA A 794 -5.85 9.76 -22.06
C ALA A 794 -4.77 9.05 -22.90
N THR A 795 -4.68 9.36 -24.20
CA THR A 795 -3.70 8.77 -25.11
C THR A 795 -2.29 9.16 -24.71
N PHE A 796 -2.00 10.45 -24.56
CA PHE A 796 -0.67 10.93 -24.19
C PHE A 796 -0.25 10.44 -22.80
N CYS A 797 -1.15 10.44 -21.80
CA CYS A 797 -0.89 9.81 -20.50
C CYS A 797 -0.60 8.30 -20.62
N THR A 798 -1.29 7.56 -21.52
CA THR A 798 -1.01 6.14 -21.78
C THR A 798 0.40 5.95 -22.34
N ARG A 799 0.76 6.74 -23.36
CA ARG A 799 2.09 6.67 -24.01
C ARG A 799 3.19 7.01 -23.01
N ALA A 800 3.04 8.08 -22.23
CA ALA A 800 3.97 8.43 -21.16
C ALA A 800 4.09 7.31 -20.11
N THR A 801 2.98 6.70 -19.68
CA THR A 801 3.01 5.58 -18.72
C THR A 801 3.79 4.39 -19.28
N LEU A 802 3.55 4.00 -20.55
CA LEU A 802 4.29 2.92 -21.19
C LEU A 802 5.79 3.22 -21.28
N LEU A 803 6.18 4.44 -21.66
CA LEU A 803 7.59 4.84 -21.75
C LEU A 803 8.30 4.87 -20.39
N TYR A 804 7.56 5.16 -19.31
CA TYR A 804 8.05 5.04 -17.93
C TYR A 804 8.22 3.56 -17.53
N ASP A 805 7.22 2.74 -17.81
CA ASP A 805 7.15 1.34 -17.36
C ASP A 805 8.19 0.44 -18.04
N PHE A 806 8.50 0.71 -19.31
CA PHE A 806 9.56 0.05 -20.07
C PHE A 806 10.93 0.75 -19.91
N ASN A 807 11.07 1.68 -18.95
CA ASN A 807 12.33 2.34 -18.59
C ASN A 807 13.03 3.03 -19.78
N CYS A 808 12.25 3.61 -20.70
CA CYS A 808 12.76 4.31 -21.89
C CYS A 808 13.42 5.65 -21.54
N GLU A 809 13.12 6.24 -20.39
CA GLU A 809 13.85 7.39 -19.84
C GLU A 809 14.66 7.00 -18.60
N LYS A 810 15.92 7.44 -18.55
CA LYS A 810 16.89 7.10 -17.50
C LYS A 810 17.31 8.33 -16.66
N SER A 811 17.17 9.55 -17.19
CA SER A 811 17.45 10.81 -16.48
C SER A 811 16.48 10.96 -15.31
N GLN A 812 17.00 10.98 -14.07
CA GLN A 812 16.17 11.21 -12.89
C GLN A 812 15.46 12.56 -12.95
N LEU A 813 16.10 13.57 -13.55
CA LEU A 813 15.50 14.89 -13.76
C LEU A 813 14.30 14.82 -14.72
N ARG A 814 14.43 14.17 -15.88
CA ARG A 814 13.31 14.07 -16.84
C ARG A 814 12.19 13.16 -16.34
N LEU A 815 12.51 12.11 -15.58
CA LEU A 815 11.52 11.29 -14.86
C LEU A 815 10.76 12.11 -13.81
N LEU A 816 11.46 12.97 -13.06
CA LEU A 816 10.88 13.88 -12.08
C LEU A 816 9.98 14.92 -12.76
N GLN A 817 10.48 15.60 -13.79
CA GLN A 817 9.76 16.60 -14.57
C GLN A 817 8.48 16.02 -15.18
N GLY A 818 8.57 14.88 -15.87
CA GLY A 818 7.41 14.25 -16.49
C GLY A 818 6.39 13.75 -15.46
N SER A 819 6.85 13.23 -14.31
CA SER A 819 5.96 12.87 -13.21
C SER A 819 5.25 14.10 -12.60
N ALA A 820 5.95 15.22 -12.43
CA ALA A 820 5.35 16.47 -11.95
C ALA A 820 4.32 17.03 -12.93
N VAL A 821 4.63 17.02 -14.24
CA VAL A 821 3.69 17.45 -15.29
C VAL A 821 2.46 16.54 -15.37
N LEU A 822 2.64 15.22 -15.29
CA LEU A 822 1.53 14.24 -15.24
C LEU A 822 0.65 14.43 -14.01
N ALA A 823 1.24 14.70 -12.83
CA ALA A 823 0.50 15.01 -11.60
C ALA A 823 -0.41 16.24 -11.75
N MET A 824 -0.07 17.19 -12.65
CA MET A 824 -0.88 18.38 -12.95
C MET A 824 -1.98 18.13 -14.00
N THR A 825 -1.93 17.04 -14.78
CA THR A 825 -2.99 16.71 -15.77
C THR A 825 -4.33 16.35 -15.13
N GLY A 826 -4.31 15.88 -13.88
CA GLY A 826 -5.48 15.54 -13.07
C GLY A 826 -6.32 14.35 -13.59
N PHE A 827 -5.77 13.49 -14.46
CA PHE A 827 -6.54 12.39 -15.05
C PHE A 827 -6.84 11.28 -14.01
N SER A 828 -8.13 11.09 -13.69
CA SER A 828 -8.64 10.07 -12.76
C SER A 828 -9.42 8.98 -13.50
N GLY A 829 -8.73 8.24 -14.37
CA GLY A 829 -9.28 7.02 -14.99
C GLY A 829 -9.17 5.80 -14.08
N THR A 830 -9.81 4.70 -14.47
CA THR A 830 -9.79 3.38 -13.81
C THR A 830 -8.44 2.63 -13.96
N ARG A 831 -7.33 3.31 -13.69
CA ARG A 831 -5.95 2.84 -13.94
C ARG A 831 -5.10 2.93 -12.68
N ASP A 832 -4.15 2.02 -12.54
CA ASP A 832 -3.25 1.91 -11.38
C ASP A 832 -2.27 3.09 -11.21
N LYS A 833 -2.16 3.99 -12.20
CA LYS A 833 -1.22 5.13 -12.24
C LYS A 833 -1.94 6.43 -12.59
N ASP A 834 -2.73 6.92 -11.63
CA ASP A 834 -3.44 8.19 -11.68
C ASP A 834 -2.54 9.39 -11.34
N PHE A 835 -3.13 10.59 -11.27
CA PHE A 835 -2.37 11.80 -10.92
C PHE A 835 -1.74 11.76 -9.51
N SER A 836 -2.33 11.00 -8.56
CA SER A 836 -1.78 10.82 -7.21
C SER A 836 -0.55 9.93 -7.23
N TYR A 837 -0.55 8.84 -8.04
CA TYR A 837 0.66 8.05 -8.30
C TYR A 837 1.80 8.92 -8.85
N TRP A 838 1.53 9.74 -9.87
CA TRP A 838 2.54 10.61 -10.48
C TRP A 838 3.04 11.69 -9.51
N TYR A 839 2.17 12.23 -8.65
CA TYR A 839 2.54 13.14 -7.58
C TYR A 839 3.48 12.47 -6.56
N HIS A 840 3.11 11.30 -6.03
CA HIS A 840 3.94 10.51 -5.12
C HIS A 840 5.30 10.15 -5.74
N ASN A 841 5.33 9.82 -7.03
CA ASN A 841 6.55 9.50 -7.76
C ASN A 841 7.46 10.73 -7.92
N ALA A 842 6.89 11.90 -8.23
CA ALA A 842 7.63 13.16 -8.32
C ALA A 842 8.24 13.55 -6.97
N VAL A 843 7.45 13.48 -5.87
CA VAL A 843 7.97 13.70 -4.50
C VAL A 843 9.12 12.74 -4.17
N ARG A 844 8.95 11.44 -4.46
CA ARG A 844 10.01 10.42 -4.27
C ARG A 844 11.30 10.79 -5.01
N LEU A 845 11.19 11.20 -6.27
CA LEU A 845 12.34 11.54 -7.10
C LEU A 845 13.02 12.84 -6.64
N ALA A 846 12.26 13.86 -6.26
CA ALA A 846 12.81 15.11 -5.72
C ALA A 846 13.55 14.91 -4.38
N ILE A 847 13.00 14.08 -3.48
CA ILE A 847 13.66 13.68 -2.24
C ILE A 847 14.96 12.91 -2.55
N LYS A 848 14.91 11.93 -3.46
CA LYS A 848 16.09 11.15 -3.88
C LYS A 848 17.21 12.04 -4.46
N MET A 849 16.84 13.08 -5.21
CA MET A 849 17.76 14.07 -5.80
C MET A 849 18.23 15.14 -4.80
N GLY A 850 17.86 15.06 -3.52
CA GLY A 850 18.30 16.01 -2.48
C GLY A 850 17.67 17.41 -2.55
N ILE A 851 16.77 17.66 -3.50
CA ILE A 851 16.18 18.97 -3.81
C ILE A 851 15.47 19.62 -2.60
N HIS A 852 14.99 18.79 -1.68
CA HIS A 852 14.26 19.18 -0.46
C HIS A 852 15.08 19.81 0.68
N HIS A 853 16.41 19.92 0.57
CA HIS A 853 17.24 20.39 1.68
C HIS A 853 17.76 21.83 1.52
N GLN A 854 17.63 22.64 2.58
CA GLN A 854 18.22 23.99 2.65
C GLN A 854 19.75 24.03 2.49
N GLY A 855 20.44 22.95 2.83
CA GLY A 855 21.90 22.81 2.71
C GLY A 855 22.38 22.24 1.37
N PHE A 856 21.59 22.36 0.30
CA PHE A 856 21.99 21.99 -1.05
C PHE A 856 23.21 22.84 -1.47
N ASN A 857 24.33 22.21 -1.88
CA ASN A 857 25.63 22.88 -1.94
C ASN A 857 25.71 23.87 -3.12
N ILE A 858 25.33 25.12 -2.89
CA ILE A 858 25.18 26.21 -3.88
C ILE A 858 26.46 26.46 -4.71
N HIS A 859 27.62 26.02 -4.20
CA HIS A 859 28.93 26.20 -4.82
C HIS A 859 29.31 25.14 -5.87
N GLU A 860 28.57 24.01 -5.96
CA GLU A 860 28.91 22.89 -6.87
C GLU A 860 28.03 22.80 -8.11
N ILE A 861 26.91 23.50 -8.14
CA ILE A 861 25.90 23.43 -9.21
C ILE A 861 25.71 24.82 -9.81
N ASP A 862 25.57 24.90 -11.13
CA ASP A 862 25.43 26.18 -11.81
C ASP A 862 24.11 26.89 -11.45
N SER A 863 24.11 28.21 -11.56
CA SER A 863 22.98 29.07 -11.18
C SER A 863 21.67 28.70 -11.90
N ALA A 864 21.72 28.25 -13.17
CA ALA A 864 20.50 27.88 -13.90
C ALA A 864 19.90 26.56 -13.40
N THR A 865 20.74 25.54 -13.17
CA THR A 865 20.31 24.26 -12.59
C THR A 865 19.78 24.43 -11.16
N TYR A 866 20.43 25.26 -10.33
CA TYR A 866 19.95 25.59 -8.99
C TYR A 866 18.57 26.26 -9.02
N LYS A 867 18.39 27.30 -9.85
CA LYS A 867 17.09 27.96 -10.08
C LYS A 867 16.03 26.94 -10.49
N LEU A 868 16.32 26.05 -11.45
CA LEU A 868 15.40 25.01 -11.91
C LEU A 868 14.95 24.08 -10.77
N TYR A 869 15.86 23.64 -9.91
CA TYR A 869 15.53 22.75 -8.80
C TYR A 869 14.66 23.43 -7.75
N GLN A 870 14.89 24.73 -7.48
CA GLN A 870 13.99 25.52 -6.64
C GLN A 870 12.58 25.61 -7.23
N ARG A 871 12.44 25.81 -8.55
CA ARG A 871 11.13 25.80 -9.22
C ARG A 871 10.41 24.47 -9.05
N ILE A 872 11.13 23.35 -9.22
CA ILE A 872 10.58 22.00 -9.04
C ILE A 872 10.10 21.79 -7.60
N TRP A 873 10.92 22.13 -6.61
CA TRP A 873 10.57 21.98 -5.19
C TRP A 873 9.29 22.73 -4.83
N TRP A 874 9.26 24.03 -5.14
CA TRP A 874 8.15 24.90 -4.82
C TRP A 874 6.87 24.56 -5.60
N THR A 875 7.00 23.94 -6.78
CA THR A 875 5.86 23.37 -7.53
C THR A 875 5.26 22.19 -6.77
N LEU A 876 6.09 21.26 -6.28
CA LEU A 876 5.63 20.08 -5.54
C LEU A 876 5.04 20.46 -4.17
N TYR A 877 5.61 21.45 -3.47
CA TYR A 877 5.08 21.99 -2.23
C TYR A 877 3.71 22.66 -2.43
N SER A 878 3.60 23.56 -3.40
CA SER A 878 2.33 24.22 -3.74
C SER A 878 1.25 23.20 -4.14
N ARG A 879 1.64 22.11 -4.83
CA ARG A 879 0.72 21.01 -5.17
C ARG A 879 0.27 20.20 -3.96
N ASP A 880 1.15 19.91 -3.00
CA ASP A 880 0.82 19.19 -1.75
C ASP A 880 -0.30 19.92 -0.99
N ILE A 881 -0.14 21.23 -0.79
CA ILE A 881 -1.13 22.07 -0.10
C ILE A 881 -2.44 22.13 -0.89
N MET A 882 -2.38 22.25 -2.22
CA MET A 882 -3.59 22.24 -3.07
C MET A 882 -4.37 20.92 -3.02
N LEU A 883 -3.68 19.77 -2.93
CA LEU A 883 -4.30 18.44 -2.82
C LEU A 883 -4.88 18.17 -1.42
N LEU A 884 -4.22 18.66 -0.37
CA LEU A 884 -4.70 18.62 1.00
C LEU A 884 -6.00 19.44 1.14
N PHE A 885 -6.04 20.64 0.56
CA PHE A 885 -7.23 21.51 0.55
C PHE A 885 -8.32 21.09 -0.45
N SER A 886 -8.06 20.14 -1.36
CA SER A 886 -9.14 19.48 -2.13
C SER A 886 -9.69 18.23 -1.46
N GLY A 887 -9.16 17.81 -0.31
CA GLY A 887 -9.57 16.57 0.37
C GLY A 887 -9.25 15.29 -0.41
N VAL A 888 -8.32 15.37 -1.36
CA VAL A 888 -7.84 14.21 -2.15
C VAL A 888 -6.80 13.44 -1.35
N GLU A 889 -5.89 14.17 -0.71
CA GLU A 889 -4.88 13.61 0.21
C GLU A 889 -5.24 13.97 1.65
N ASN A 890 -5.38 12.96 2.52
CA ASN A 890 -5.71 13.19 3.94
C ASN A 890 -4.51 13.70 4.76
N LYS A 891 -3.29 13.66 4.21
CA LYS A 891 -2.05 14.08 4.86
C LYS A 891 -1.05 14.56 3.81
N SER A 892 -0.44 15.71 4.05
CA SER A 892 0.66 16.24 3.23
C SER A 892 1.85 15.27 3.19
N LEU A 893 2.44 15.08 2.01
CA LEU A 893 3.62 14.24 1.83
C LEU A 893 4.93 14.93 2.23
N LEU A 894 4.98 16.26 2.13
CA LEU A 894 6.18 17.06 2.38
C LEU A 894 6.23 17.62 3.82
N GLY A 895 5.12 17.54 4.56
CA GLY A 895 5.01 17.97 5.95
C GLY A 895 4.77 19.47 6.14
N SER A 896 4.46 19.85 7.38
CA SER A 896 4.25 21.25 7.79
C SER A 896 5.52 21.93 8.33
N SER A 897 6.68 21.27 8.29
CA SER A 897 7.95 21.80 8.77
C SER A 897 8.53 22.84 7.81
N THR A 898 8.20 24.11 8.07
CA THR A 898 8.77 25.31 7.41
C THR A 898 10.29 25.37 7.48
N GLU A 899 10.90 24.66 8.44
CA GLU A 899 12.36 24.48 8.62
C GLU A 899 13.08 23.81 7.43
N SER A 900 12.36 23.25 6.45
CA SER A 900 12.96 22.61 5.26
C SER A 900 12.92 23.46 3.99
N LEU A 901 12.21 24.60 3.98
CA LEU A 901 11.99 25.38 2.77
C LEU A 901 13.23 26.21 2.42
N THR A 902 13.78 26.05 1.21
CA THR A 902 14.75 26.99 0.65
C THR A 902 14.08 28.34 0.42
N ALA A 903 14.76 29.45 0.73
CA ALA A 903 14.21 30.79 0.53
C ALA A 903 13.77 30.98 -0.93
N LEU A 904 12.52 31.38 -1.12
CA LEU A 904 11.90 31.59 -2.43
C LEU A 904 12.56 32.80 -3.13
N PRO A 905 13.28 32.62 -4.26
CA PRO A 905 14.00 33.74 -4.87
C PRO A 905 13.06 34.80 -5.49
N PRO A 906 13.44 36.09 -5.48
CA PRO A 906 12.82 37.15 -6.28
C PRO A 906 12.53 36.75 -7.74
N ALA A 907 11.37 37.14 -8.27
CA ALA A 907 10.85 36.70 -9.57
C ALA A 907 11.73 37.10 -10.76
N GLU A 908 12.50 38.18 -10.63
CA GLU A 908 13.44 38.68 -11.63
C GLU A 908 14.52 37.64 -11.97
N MET A 909 14.91 36.79 -11.01
CA MET A 909 15.88 35.72 -11.24
C MET A 909 15.35 34.54 -12.07
N TRP A 910 14.04 34.51 -12.35
CA TRP A 910 13.34 33.39 -13.00
C TRP A 910 13.05 33.68 -14.48
N VAL A 911 13.17 34.93 -14.91
CA VAL A 911 13.05 35.36 -16.30
C VAL A 911 14.32 34.90 -17.07
N PRO A 912 14.19 34.22 -18.22
CA PRO A 912 15.35 33.79 -19.01
C PRO A 912 16.16 34.98 -19.55
N GLU A 913 17.48 34.98 -19.31
CA GLU A 913 18.35 36.12 -19.62
C GLU A 913 18.71 36.28 -21.11
N ASN A 914 18.48 35.26 -21.96
CA ASN A 914 18.66 35.32 -23.42
C ASN A 914 17.77 34.30 -24.15
N ILE A 915 16.85 34.78 -24.99
CA ILE A 915 16.08 33.94 -25.92
C ILE A 915 16.75 34.00 -27.29
N SER A 916 17.24 32.86 -27.81
CA SER A 916 17.76 32.81 -29.18
C SER A 916 16.62 33.01 -30.20
N PRO A 917 16.83 33.77 -31.29
CA PRO A 917 15.80 34.02 -32.31
C PRO A 917 15.18 32.76 -32.92
N SER A 918 15.90 31.62 -32.90
CA SER A 918 15.40 30.35 -33.44
C SER A 918 14.25 29.73 -32.66
N CYS A 919 14.13 29.99 -31.34
CA CYS A 919 13.11 29.36 -30.48
C CYS A 919 11.83 30.21 -30.33
N ALA A 920 11.84 31.45 -30.83
CA ALA A 920 10.76 32.43 -30.66
C ALA A 920 9.45 32.08 -31.40
N SER A 921 9.47 31.09 -32.31
CA SER A 921 8.28 30.56 -32.98
C SER A 921 7.44 29.63 -32.10
N VAL A 922 8.05 28.95 -31.13
CA VAL A 922 7.39 27.95 -30.26
C VAL A 922 7.28 28.43 -28.81
N LEU A 923 8.26 29.19 -28.33
CA LEU A 923 8.21 29.79 -26.99
C LEU A 923 7.49 31.15 -27.04
N PRO A 924 6.35 31.33 -26.35
CA PRO A 924 5.85 32.67 -26.05
C PRO A 924 6.88 33.40 -25.16
N PRO A 925 6.98 34.74 -25.24
CA PRO A 925 7.85 35.50 -24.36
C PRO A 925 7.36 35.36 -22.91
N LEU A 926 8.16 34.70 -22.06
CA LEU A 926 7.84 34.57 -20.64
C LEU A 926 7.89 35.95 -19.99
N THR A 927 6.77 36.38 -19.43
CA THR A 927 6.59 37.70 -18.84
C THR A 927 6.99 37.70 -17.36
N LEU A 928 7.33 38.89 -16.85
CA LEU A 928 7.52 39.09 -15.41
C LEU A 928 6.27 38.71 -14.60
N LEU A 929 5.06 38.86 -15.18
CA LEU A 929 3.78 38.50 -14.56
C LEU A 929 3.69 37.00 -14.24
N GLU A 930 4.11 36.12 -15.15
CA GLU A 930 4.06 34.66 -14.96
C GLU A 930 5.06 34.21 -13.88
N SER A 931 6.22 34.86 -13.80
CA SER A 931 7.22 34.61 -12.76
C SER A 931 6.75 35.11 -11.39
N LEU A 932 6.18 36.31 -11.32
CA LEU A 932 5.58 36.86 -10.10
C LEU A 932 4.39 36.01 -9.62
N TYR A 933 3.54 35.55 -10.55
CA TYR A 933 2.41 34.67 -10.23
C TYR A 933 2.85 33.42 -9.47
N PHE A 934 3.88 32.72 -9.97
CA PHE A 934 4.37 31.51 -9.32
C PHE A 934 4.91 31.81 -7.92
N VAL A 935 5.67 32.90 -7.77
CA VAL A 935 6.21 33.35 -6.48
C VAL A 935 5.08 33.64 -5.48
N GLU A 936 4.05 34.39 -5.88
CA GLU A 936 2.89 34.65 -5.01
C GLU A 936 2.08 33.39 -4.69
N ASN A 937 1.93 32.46 -5.64
CA ASN A 937 1.25 31.19 -5.40
C ASN A 937 1.98 30.32 -4.35
N CYS A 938 3.32 30.37 -4.32
CA CYS A 938 4.14 29.66 -3.33
C CYS A 938 4.05 30.28 -1.93
N LYS A 939 4.02 31.62 -1.84
CA LYS A 939 3.72 32.34 -0.59
C LYS A 939 2.33 31.97 -0.08
N LEU A 940 1.33 32.00 -0.96
CA LEU A 940 -0.06 31.66 -0.65
C LEU A 940 -0.22 30.22 -0.15
N ALA A 941 0.47 29.24 -0.74
CA ALA A 941 0.49 27.86 -0.26
C ALA A 941 1.13 27.74 1.14
N THR A 942 2.17 28.52 1.42
CA THR A 942 2.81 28.56 2.75
C THR A 942 1.86 29.12 3.80
N ILE A 943 1.17 30.22 3.49
CA ILE A 943 0.14 30.84 4.34
C ILE A 943 -1.00 29.86 4.62
N ALA A 944 -1.52 29.19 3.59
CA ALA A 944 -2.60 28.21 3.75
C ALA A 944 -2.18 27.02 4.63
N SER A 945 -0.93 26.56 4.53
CA SER A 945 -0.37 25.53 5.40
C SER A 945 -0.30 25.96 6.87
N GLN A 946 0.20 27.18 7.13
CA GLN A 946 0.25 27.78 8.47
C GLN A 946 -1.16 27.98 9.05
N CYS A 947 -2.06 28.58 8.29
CA CYS A 947 -3.46 28.79 8.66
C CYS A 947 -4.19 27.47 8.95
N LEU A 948 -3.87 26.38 8.24
CA LEU A 948 -4.42 25.05 8.54
C LEU A 948 -3.90 24.48 9.86
N SER A 949 -2.63 24.73 10.20
CA SER A 949 -2.07 24.35 11.51
C SER A 949 -2.75 25.14 12.64
N VAL A 950 -2.95 26.45 12.45
CA VAL A 950 -3.65 27.32 13.41
C VAL A 950 -5.12 26.91 13.55
N ALA A 951 -5.83 26.66 12.45
CA ALA A 951 -7.20 26.14 12.49
C ALA A 951 -7.27 24.86 13.32
N LYS A 952 -6.43 23.86 13.03
CA LYS A 952 -6.37 22.58 13.74
C LYS A 952 -6.11 22.68 15.25
N SER A 953 -5.57 23.80 15.75
CA SER A 953 -5.42 24.04 17.19
C SER A 953 -6.75 24.25 17.94
N GLY A 954 -7.82 24.63 17.24
CA GLY A 954 -9.12 24.95 17.82
C GLY A 954 -9.20 26.28 18.60
N SER A 955 -8.09 27.04 18.67
CA SER A 955 -8.00 28.30 19.42
C SER A 955 -9.04 29.34 18.97
N PRO A 956 -9.74 30.05 19.88
CA PRO A 956 -10.67 31.14 19.53
C PRO A 956 -10.05 32.20 18.62
N ASN A 957 -8.75 32.49 18.79
CA ASN A 957 -8.02 33.48 18.00
C ASN A 957 -7.74 33.02 16.56
N SER A 958 -7.96 31.74 16.23
CA SER A 958 -7.69 31.20 14.89
C SER A 958 -8.48 31.88 13.78
N LEU A 959 -9.70 32.38 14.07
CA LEU A 959 -10.51 33.08 13.08
C LEU A 959 -9.85 34.40 12.66
N ALA A 960 -9.56 35.26 13.64
CA ALA A 960 -8.92 36.55 13.42
C ALA A 960 -7.53 36.41 12.77
N HIS A 961 -6.71 35.46 13.26
CA HIS A 961 -5.37 35.22 12.70
C HIS A 961 -5.42 34.80 11.23
N ILE A 962 -6.39 33.97 10.82
CA ILE A 962 -6.55 33.58 9.41
C ILE A 962 -6.94 34.79 8.57
N GLN A 963 -7.92 35.59 9.00
CA GLN A 963 -8.34 36.80 8.30
C GLN A 963 -7.18 37.78 8.14
N GLU A 964 -6.49 38.12 9.24
CA GLU A 964 -5.34 39.02 9.26
C GLU A 964 -4.23 38.53 8.32
N THR A 965 -3.84 37.25 8.38
CA THR A 965 -2.75 36.70 7.57
C THR A 965 -3.07 36.76 6.07
N PHE A 966 -4.30 36.42 5.66
CA PHE A 966 -4.71 36.57 4.26
C PHE A 966 -4.78 38.04 3.84
N SER A 967 -5.32 38.95 4.68
CA SER A 967 -5.37 40.39 4.39
C SER A 967 -3.98 41.03 4.23
N ILE A 968 -3.03 40.70 5.12
CA ILE A 968 -1.62 41.13 5.01
C ILE A 968 -1.03 40.64 3.69
N TRP A 969 -1.26 39.37 3.32
CA TRP A 969 -0.77 38.85 2.05
C TRP A 969 -1.40 39.58 0.85
N HIS A 970 -2.72 39.79 0.84
CA HIS A 970 -3.42 40.54 -0.21
C HIS A 970 -2.84 41.95 -0.41
N ALA A 971 -2.52 42.66 0.68
CA ALA A 971 -1.85 43.97 0.63
C ALA A 971 -0.38 43.90 0.16
N SER A 972 0.27 42.74 0.30
CA SER A 972 1.67 42.50 -0.08
C SER A 972 1.89 42.03 -1.53
N ILE A 973 0.82 41.75 -2.29
CA ILE A 973 0.92 41.28 -3.68
C ILE A 973 1.72 42.29 -4.52
N ALA A 974 2.71 41.78 -5.26
CA ALA A 974 3.61 42.62 -6.05
C ALA A 974 2.86 43.54 -7.03
N LYS A 975 3.18 44.85 -6.99
CA LYS A 975 2.48 45.88 -7.79
C LYS A 975 2.27 45.53 -9.27
N PRO A 976 3.23 44.92 -10.02
CA PRO A 976 3.01 44.57 -11.43
C PRO A 976 1.91 43.52 -11.65
N LEU A 977 1.60 42.67 -10.64
CA LEU A 977 0.47 41.74 -10.69
C LEU A 977 -0.87 42.40 -10.41
N LEU A 978 -0.92 43.61 -9.85
CA LEU A 978 -2.19 44.29 -9.60
C LEU A 978 -2.76 44.80 -10.94
N PRO A 979 -4.06 44.59 -11.22
CA PRO A 979 -4.66 45.10 -12.45
C PRO A 979 -4.73 46.63 -12.41
N ASN A 980 -4.30 47.29 -13.49
CA ASN A 980 -4.44 48.74 -13.61
C ASN A 980 -5.93 49.11 -13.80
N PRO A 981 -6.38 50.29 -13.32
CA PRO A 981 -7.74 50.78 -13.58
C PRO A 981 -8.04 50.81 -15.09
N GLY A 982 -9.06 50.06 -15.52
CA GLY A 982 -9.45 49.97 -16.93
C GLY A 982 -8.68 48.95 -17.79
N GLN A 983 -7.69 48.24 -17.25
CA GLN A 983 -7.01 47.14 -17.95
C GLN A 983 -7.97 45.99 -18.24
N ASP A 984 -7.82 45.33 -19.39
CA ASP A 984 -8.61 44.14 -19.70
C ASP A 984 -8.14 42.97 -18.82
N PRO A 985 -9.03 42.30 -18.06
CA PRO A 985 -8.67 41.15 -17.23
C PRO A 985 -8.00 40.00 -18.00
N ARG A 986 -8.19 39.93 -19.32
CA ARG A 986 -7.55 38.94 -20.20
C ARG A 986 -6.04 39.17 -20.37
N ASP A 987 -5.55 40.38 -20.11
CA ASP A 987 -4.13 40.73 -20.21
C ASP A 987 -3.34 40.35 -18.95
N ASN A 988 -4.01 40.25 -17.79
CA ASN A 988 -3.44 39.79 -16.52
C ASN A 988 -4.40 38.83 -15.80
N PRO A 989 -4.56 37.59 -16.31
CA PRO A 989 -5.42 36.58 -15.68
C PRO A 989 -4.88 36.10 -14.33
N TRP A 990 -3.56 36.21 -14.12
CA TRP A 990 -2.85 35.61 -12.99
C TRP A 990 -3.25 36.19 -11.64
N HIS A 991 -3.56 37.49 -11.58
CA HIS A 991 -4.14 38.10 -10.38
C HIS A 991 -5.44 37.40 -9.98
N MET A 992 -6.38 37.24 -10.92
CA MET A 992 -7.66 36.59 -10.66
C MET A 992 -7.50 35.14 -10.17
N VAL A 993 -6.50 34.41 -10.69
CA VAL A 993 -6.17 33.04 -10.25
C VAL A 993 -5.67 33.01 -8.80
N LEU A 994 -4.78 33.93 -8.41
CA LEU A 994 -4.28 34.03 -7.04
C LEU A 994 -5.39 34.36 -6.04
N ILE A 995 -6.20 35.37 -6.34
CA ILE A 995 -7.30 35.82 -5.48
C ILE A 995 -8.38 34.74 -5.34
N ALA A 996 -8.75 34.05 -6.43
CA ALA A 996 -9.70 32.94 -6.34
C ALA A 996 -9.13 31.74 -5.54
N THR A 997 -7.82 31.50 -5.64
CA THR A 997 -7.17 30.43 -4.87
C THR A 997 -7.13 30.77 -3.37
N SER A 998 -6.87 32.04 -2.99
CA SER A 998 -6.87 32.45 -1.58
C SER A 998 -8.26 32.34 -0.96
N TYR A 999 -9.31 32.81 -1.64
CA TYR A 999 -10.67 32.68 -1.13
C TYR A 999 -11.16 31.23 -1.09
N ARG A 1000 -10.71 30.36 -2.01
CA ARG A 1000 -10.97 28.91 -1.92
C ARG A 1000 -10.32 28.30 -0.67
N PHE A 1001 -9.09 28.67 -0.32
CA PHE A 1001 -8.45 28.22 0.92
C PHE A 1001 -9.19 28.73 2.17
N GLN A 1002 -9.54 30.02 2.20
CA GLN A 1002 -10.35 30.62 3.27
C GLN A 1002 -11.70 29.90 3.45
N CYS A 1003 -12.42 29.62 2.37
CA CYS A 1003 -13.67 28.85 2.42
C CYS A 1003 -13.50 27.48 3.09
N MET A 1004 -12.43 26.74 2.77
CA MET A 1004 -12.19 25.44 3.39
C MET A 1004 -11.82 25.56 4.88
N LEU A 1005 -11.03 26.57 5.26
CA LEU A 1005 -10.64 26.83 6.65
C LEU A 1005 -11.82 27.28 7.51
N PHE A 1006 -12.61 28.26 7.05
CA PHE A 1006 -13.78 28.74 7.78
C PHE A 1006 -14.89 27.68 7.87
N ARG A 1007 -15.07 26.85 6.82
CA ARG A 1007 -15.96 25.68 6.93
C ARG A 1007 -15.45 24.63 7.92
N TRP A 1008 -14.14 24.43 8.03
CA TRP A 1008 -13.56 23.54 9.04
C TRP A 1008 -13.81 24.10 10.46
N LEU A 1009 -13.50 25.38 10.69
CA LEU A 1009 -13.70 26.04 11.99
C LEU A 1009 -15.16 26.05 12.42
N ARG A 1010 -16.08 26.43 11.51
CA ARG A 1010 -17.53 26.34 11.74
C ARG A 1010 -17.93 24.96 12.25
N LYS A 1011 -17.52 23.88 11.56
CA LYS A 1011 -17.85 22.51 11.98
C LYS A 1011 -17.18 22.07 13.27
N HIS A 1012 -15.98 22.59 13.59
CA HIS A 1012 -15.28 22.28 14.83
C HIS A 1012 -15.95 22.94 16.05
N TRP A 1013 -16.47 24.16 15.89
CA TRP A 1013 -17.16 24.89 16.94
C TRP A 1013 -18.68 24.66 16.99
N GLU A 1014 -19.32 24.10 15.96
CA GLU A 1014 -20.78 23.83 15.89
C GLU A 1014 -21.34 23.04 17.09
N ALA A 1015 -20.52 22.23 17.77
CA ALA A 1015 -20.89 21.49 18.99
C ALA A 1015 -20.35 22.10 20.31
N ASN A 1016 -19.45 23.09 20.25
CA ASN A 1016 -18.63 23.52 21.38
C ASN A 1016 -18.78 25.01 21.73
N ASP A 1017 -18.97 25.88 20.73
CA ASP A 1017 -19.16 27.32 20.90
C ASP A 1017 -20.01 27.86 19.73
N SER A 1018 -21.25 28.26 20.04
CA SER A 1018 -22.20 28.74 19.02
C SER A 1018 -21.79 30.08 18.42
N LEU A 1019 -21.16 30.98 19.20
CA LEU A 1019 -20.79 32.33 18.75
C LEU A 1019 -19.56 32.27 17.83
N LEU A 1020 -18.55 31.48 18.19
CA LEU A 1020 -17.39 31.24 17.32
C LEU A 1020 -17.79 30.50 16.03
N SER A 1021 -18.72 29.54 16.11
CA SER A 1021 -19.29 28.86 14.94
C SER A 1021 -20.03 29.84 14.01
N GLU A 1022 -20.84 30.74 14.55
CA GLU A 1022 -21.57 31.76 13.79
C GLU A 1022 -20.62 32.78 13.13
N ASN A 1023 -19.62 33.28 13.87
CA ASN A 1023 -18.58 34.16 13.33
C ASN A 1023 -17.80 33.48 12.18
N ALA A 1024 -17.42 32.21 12.35
CA ALA A 1024 -16.79 31.44 11.27
C ALA A 1024 -17.72 31.23 10.07
N ASN A 1025 -19.04 31.07 10.28
CA ASN A 1025 -20.03 30.98 9.20
C ASN A 1025 -20.19 32.31 8.44
N SER A 1026 -20.08 33.45 9.12
CA SER A 1026 -20.08 34.78 8.50
C SER A 1026 -18.83 35.01 7.65
N CYS A 1027 -17.64 34.68 8.16
CA CYS A 1027 -16.40 34.74 7.37
C CYS A 1027 -16.42 33.79 6.16
N LEU A 1028 -17.00 32.59 6.32
CA LEU A 1028 -17.24 31.66 5.21
C LEU A 1028 -18.14 32.27 4.13
N LYS A 1029 -19.26 32.88 4.51
CA LYS A 1029 -20.21 33.51 3.57
C LYS A 1029 -19.57 34.66 2.78
N LEU A 1030 -18.71 35.46 3.41
CA LEU A 1030 -17.94 36.52 2.75
C LEU A 1030 -16.91 35.95 1.75
N ALA A 1031 -16.13 34.95 2.17
CA ALA A 1031 -15.14 34.32 1.30
C ALA A 1031 -15.77 33.60 0.10
N MET A 1032 -16.98 33.05 0.26
CA MET A 1032 -17.77 32.48 -0.85
C MET A 1032 -18.17 33.56 -1.85
N TYR A 1033 -18.77 34.66 -1.39
CA TYR A 1033 -19.20 35.78 -2.24
C TYR A 1033 -18.06 36.35 -3.10
N GLU A 1034 -16.88 36.55 -2.51
CA GLU A 1034 -15.71 37.01 -3.25
C GLU A 1034 -15.24 35.99 -4.31
N LEU A 1035 -15.30 34.69 -3.99
CA LEU A 1035 -14.97 33.63 -4.93
C LEU A 1035 -15.97 33.56 -6.10
N ASP A 1036 -17.26 33.72 -5.83
CA ASP A 1036 -18.30 33.84 -6.85
C ASP A 1036 -18.11 35.08 -7.72
N ALA A 1037 -17.67 36.20 -7.16
CA ALA A 1037 -17.36 37.41 -7.92
C ALA A 1037 -16.17 37.19 -8.89
N MET A 1038 -15.17 36.39 -8.53
CA MET A 1038 -14.09 35.99 -9.45
C MET A 1038 -14.63 35.09 -10.58
N ILE A 1039 -15.46 34.09 -10.27
CA ILE A 1039 -16.06 33.16 -11.24
C ILE A 1039 -16.98 33.92 -12.22
N GLY A 1040 -17.80 34.84 -11.69
CA GLY A 1040 -18.66 35.72 -12.49
C GLY A 1040 -17.87 36.62 -13.43
N ARG A 1041 -16.75 37.20 -12.98
CA ARG A 1041 -15.84 37.96 -13.86
C ARG A 1041 -15.20 37.08 -14.94
N ALA A 1042 -14.72 35.88 -14.59
CA ALA A 1042 -14.14 34.97 -15.58
C ALA A 1042 -15.16 34.54 -16.66
N LEU A 1043 -16.43 34.36 -16.29
CA LEU A 1043 -17.53 34.14 -17.23
C LEU A 1043 -17.84 35.37 -18.09
N ALA A 1044 -17.93 36.56 -17.50
CA ALA A 1044 -18.29 37.80 -18.20
C ALA A 1044 -17.24 38.23 -19.25
N TYR A 1045 -15.97 37.89 -19.03
CA TYR A 1045 -14.86 38.17 -19.96
C TYR A 1045 -14.45 36.97 -20.83
N ASP A 1046 -15.21 35.85 -20.79
CA ASP A 1046 -14.97 34.62 -21.57
C ASP A 1046 -13.55 34.05 -21.38
N MET A 1047 -13.08 34.06 -20.13
CA MET A 1047 -11.69 33.73 -19.77
C MET A 1047 -11.48 32.25 -19.45
N LEU A 1048 -12.53 31.48 -19.14
CA LEU A 1048 -12.42 30.15 -18.53
C LEU A 1048 -11.51 29.18 -19.29
N ARG A 1049 -11.53 29.17 -20.63
CA ARG A 1049 -10.66 28.29 -21.44
C ARG A 1049 -9.16 28.64 -21.38
N ASN A 1050 -8.83 29.85 -20.93
CA ASN A 1050 -7.47 30.36 -20.77
C ASN A 1050 -7.02 30.42 -19.29
N LEU A 1051 -7.82 29.90 -18.36
CA LEU A 1051 -7.49 29.85 -16.93
C LEU A 1051 -7.00 28.45 -16.54
N PRO A 1052 -6.02 28.34 -15.63
CA PRO A 1052 -5.49 27.05 -15.20
C PRO A 1052 -6.51 26.25 -14.39
N ILE A 1053 -6.32 24.91 -14.35
CA ILE A 1053 -7.14 23.99 -13.54
C ILE A 1053 -7.34 24.48 -12.10
N ALA A 1054 -6.32 25.10 -11.50
CA ALA A 1054 -6.37 25.65 -10.13
C ALA A 1054 -7.55 26.62 -9.89
N PHE A 1055 -7.91 27.41 -10.90
CA PHE A 1055 -9.08 28.29 -10.88
C PHE A 1055 -10.37 27.53 -11.19
N LEU A 1056 -10.35 26.64 -12.20
CA LEU A 1056 -11.55 25.94 -12.66
C LEU A 1056 -12.16 25.02 -11.60
N ILE A 1057 -11.34 24.50 -10.68
CA ILE A 1057 -11.78 23.72 -9.51
C ILE A 1057 -12.35 24.56 -8.36
N CYS A 1058 -12.35 25.90 -8.46
CA CYS A 1058 -13.07 26.76 -7.52
C CYS A 1058 -14.60 26.68 -7.71
N ALA A 1059 -15.08 26.55 -8.95
CA ALA A 1059 -16.50 26.41 -9.26
C ALA A 1059 -17.17 25.19 -8.57
N PRO A 1060 -16.65 23.94 -8.69
CA PRO A 1060 -17.22 22.81 -7.96
C PRO A 1060 -17.06 22.93 -6.43
N ALA A 1061 -16.04 23.63 -5.94
CA ALA A 1061 -15.86 23.88 -4.51
C ALA A 1061 -16.92 24.83 -3.93
N VAL A 1062 -17.16 25.98 -4.57
CA VAL A 1062 -18.18 26.95 -4.12
C VAL A 1062 -19.61 26.43 -4.34
N LEU A 1063 -19.84 25.71 -5.45
CA LEU A 1063 -21.08 24.99 -5.73
C LEU A 1063 -21.48 24.06 -4.58
N ALA A 1064 -20.53 23.29 -4.03
CA ALA A 1064 -20.78 22.40 -2.89
C ALA A 1064 -21.18 23.18 -1.62
N LEU A 1065 -20.60 24.37 -1.41
CA LEU A 1065 -20.93 25.24 -0.27
C LEU A 1065 -22.33 25.85 -0.39
N HIS A 1066 -22.73 26.32 -1.57
CA HIS A 1066 -24.11 26.79 -1.79
C HIS A 1066 -25.15 25.67 -1.70
N LEU A 1067 -24.80 24.44 -2.11
CA LEU A 1067 -25.64 23.27 -1.88
C LEU A 1067 -25.81 22.99 -0.38
N GLU A 1068 -24.78 23.19 0.46
CA GLU A 1068 -24.95 23.13 1.93
C GLU A 1068 -25.95 24.19 2.44
N ILE A 1069 -25.92 25.42 1.92
CA ILE A 1069 -26.85 26.49 2.32
C ILE A 1069 -28.29 26.17 1.90
N VAL A 1070 -28.51 25.83 0.62
CA VAL A 1070 -29.87 25.55 0.08
C VAL A 1070 -30.51 24.34 0.74
N LEU A 1071 -29.72 23.34 1.14
CA LEU A 1071 -30.22 22.13 1.81
C LEU A 1071 -30.41 22.29 3.32
N LYS A 1072 -29.94 23.38 3.94
CA LYS A 1072 -30.10 23.63 5.38
C LYS A 1072 -31.42 24.35 5.64
N SER A 1073 -32.34 23.68 6.35
CA SER A 1073 -33.68 24.22 6.63
C SER A 1073 -33.68 25.55 7.38
N SER A 1074 -32.68 25.76 8.25
CA SER A 1074 -32.56 26.93 9.14
C SER A 1074 -32.01 28.21 8.50
N GLU A 1075 -31.54 28.19 7.25
CA GLU A 1075 -31.03 29.41 6.59
C GLU A 1075 -32.19 30.23 6.00
N PRO A 1076 -32.15 31.58 5.97
CA PRO A 1076 -33.22 32.41 5.40
C PRO A 1076 -33.49 32.16 3.91
N ASP A 1077 -34.74 32.32 3.47
CA ASP A 1077 -35.14 32.00 2.10
C ASP A 1077 -34.55 32.97 1.06
N GLU A 1078 -34.21 34.21 1.46
CA GLU A 1078 -33.45 35.18 0.66
C GLU A 1078 -32.04 34.64 0.38
N LEU A 1079 -31.38 34.06 1.39
CA LEU A 1079 -30.03 33.51 1.27
C LEU A 1079 -30.01 32.19 0.48
N LYS A 1080 -31.05 31.35 0.63
CA LYS A 1080 -31.27 30.18 -0.22
C LYS A 1080 -31.48 30.61 -1.68
N SER A 1081 -32.29 31.64 -1.93
CA SER A 1081 -32.55 32.19 -3.26
C SER A 1081 -31.27 32.73 -3.91
N ARG A 1082 -30.47 33.53 -3.17
CA ARG A 1082 -29.16 34.00 -3.64
C ARG A 1082 -28.18 32.85 -3.89
N SER A 1083 -28.23 31.78 -3.10
CA SER A 1083 -27.39 30.60 -3.31
C SER A 1083 -27.78 29.78 -4.55
N LEU A 1084 -29.06 29.73 -4.93
CA LEU A 1084 -29.50 29.10 -6.19
C LEU A 1084 -28.95 29.84 -7.43
N ILE A 1085 -28.78 31.16 -7.34
CA ILE A 1085 -28.17 31.99 -8.38
C ILE A 1085 -26.69 31.62 -8.59
N TYR A 1086 -25.90 31.52 -7.51
CA TYR A 1086 -24.49 31.11 -7.60
C TYR A 1086 -24.28 29.62 -7.95
N ILE A 1087 -25.22 28.74 -7.57
CA ILE A 1087 -25.27 27.36 -8.07
C ILE A 1087 -25.39 27.37 -9.61
N GLN A 1088 -26.31 28.17 -10.17
CA GLN A 1088 -26.47 28.28 -11.62
C GLN A 1088 -25.20 28.84 -12.29
N GLN A 1089 -24.58 29.88 -11.72
CA GLN A 1089 -23.31 30.43 -12.21
C GLN A 1089 -22.20 29.36 -12.26
N SER A 1090 -22.03 28.61 -11.17
CA SER A 1090 -21.02 27.55 -11.07
C SER A 1090 -21.27 26.40 -12.05
N LEU A 1091 -22.53 26.02 -12.27
CA LEU A 1091 -22.90 25.02 -13.28
C LEU A 1091 -22.64 25.50 -14.71
N ILE A 1092 -22.86 26.78 -15.02
CA ILE A 1092 -22.52 27.35 -16.34
C ILE A 1092 -21.01 27.29 -16.56
N CYS A 1093 -20.22 27.70 -15.56
CA CYS A 1093 -18.75 27.59 -15.58
C CYS A 1093 -18.31 26.15 -15.84
N MET A 1094 -18.86 25.18 -15.11
CA MET A 1094 -18.52 23.77 -15.26
C MET A 1094 -18.97 23.19 -16.61
N LYS A 1095 -20.14 23.58 -17.14
CA LYS A 1095 -20.63 23.15 -18.46
C LYS A 1095 -19.77 23.69 -19.60
N GLN A 1096 -19.25 24.92 -19.51
CA GLN A 1096 -18.34 25.49 -20.52
C GLN A 1096 -16.99 24.76 -20.57
N CYS A 1097 -16.58 24.10 -19.48
CA CYS A 1097 -15.35 23.32 -19.35
C CYS A 1097 -15.58 21.80 -19.24
N ARG A 1098 -16.76 21.30 -19.67
CA ARG A 1098 -17.15 19.88 -19.56
C ARG A 1098 -16.25 18.90 -20.33
N ASP A 1099 -15.43 19.42 -21.25
CA ASP A 1099 -14.40 18.67 -22.00
C ASP A 1099 -13.14 18.38 -21.16
N LEU A 1100 -13.04 18.90 -19.93
CA LEU A 1100 -11.99 18.56 -18.97
C LEU A 1100 -12.45 17.39 -18.05
N PRO A 1101 -11.69 16.28 -17.95
CA PRO A 1101 -12.10 15.11 -17.17
C PRO A 1101 -12.49 15.39 -15.71
N GLN A 1102 -11.80 16.30 -15.01
CA GLN A 1102 -12.09 16.61 -13.61
C GLN A 1102 -13.43 17.33 -13.45
N ILE A 1103 -13.71 18.25 -14.38
CA ILE A 1103 -14.96 19.02 -14.41
C ILE A 1103 -16.12 18.12 -14.83
N GLN A 1104 -15.90 17.19 -15.78
CA GLN A 1104 -16.89 16.20 -16.17
C GLN A 1104 -17.36 15.34 -14.99
N VAL A 1105 -16.42 14.82 -14.17
CA VAL A 1105 -16.75 14.05 -12.96
C VAL A 1105 -17.49 14.90 -11.94
N ALA A 1106 -16.98 16.11 -11.64
CA ALA A 1106 -17.61 17.01 -10.67
C ALA A 1106 -19.03 17.45 -11.11
N LEU A 1107 -19.24 17.67 -12.41
CA LEU A 1107 -20.53 18.03 -13.00
C LEU A 1107 -21.52 16.88 -12.88
N GLY A 1108 -21.12 15.65 -13.20
CA GLY A 1108 -21.97 14.47 -13.02
C GLY A 1108 -22.41 14.25 -11.57
N VAL A 1109 -21.50 14.49 -10.60
CA VAL A 1109 -21.84 14.45 -9.16
C VAL A 1109 -22.83 15.57 -8.80
N ALA A 1110 -22.60 16.80 -9.27
CA ALA A 1110 -23.50 17.92 -9.01
C ALA A 1110 -24.90 17.69 -9.60
N GLU A 1111 -25.00 17.26 -10.84
CA GLU A 1111 -26.26 16.93 -11.52
C GLU A 1111 -27.02 15.81 -10.79
N TRP A 1112 -26.31 14.79 -10.30
CA TRP A 1112 -26.91 13.73 -9.46
C TRP A 1112 -27.45 14.26 -8.13
N VAL A 1113 -26.72 15.14 -7.43
CA VAL A 1113 -27.19 15.75 -6.17
C VAL A 1113 -28.44 16.60 -6.43
N LEU A 1114 -28.43 17.43 -7.46
CA LEU A 1114 -29.55 18.30 -7.83
C LEU A 1114 -30.80 17.52 -8.22
N ALA A 1115 -30.64 16.42 -8.96
CA ALA A 1115 -31.72 15.49 -9.28
C ALA A 1115 -32.28 14.81 -8.02
N LYS A 1116 -31.42 14.25 -7.18
CA LYS A 1116 -31.80 13.53 -5.96
C LYS A 1116 -32.46 14.42 -4.89
N LYS A 1117 -32.22 15.73 -4.93
CA LYS A 1117 -32.80 16.72 -4.03
C LYS A 1117 -33.96 17.52 -4.63
N SER A 1118 -34.44 17.14 -5.82
CA SER A 1118 -35.54 17.81 -6.54
C SER A 1118 -35.32 19.30 -6.85
N LEU A 1119 -34.07 19.78 -6.77
CA LEU A 1119 -33.71 21.19 -7.02
C LEU A 1119 -33.77 21.55 -8.51
N LEU A 1120 -33.78 20.55 -9.40
CA LEU A 1120 -33.94 20.73 -10.85
C LEU A 1120 -35.28 21.36 -11.27
N HIS A 1121 -36.32 21.32 -10.42
CA HIS A 1121 -37.65 21.86 -10.79
C HIS A 1121 -37.68 23.39 -10.93
N ASN A 1122 -36.71 24.11 -10.34
CA ASN A 1122 -36.64 25.56 -10.39
C ASN A 1122 -36.00 26.11 -11.69
N TRP A 1123 -35.56 25.23 -12.60
CA TRP A 1123 -34.88 25.60 -13.84
C TRP A 1123 -35.57 24.97 -15.04
N SER A 1124 -35.82 25.76 -16.10
CA SER A 1124 -36.44 25.24 -17.32
C SER A 1124 -35.54 24.19 -17.98
N ARG A 1125 -36.14 23.05 -18.37
CA ARG A 1125 -35.41 21.93 -18.98
C ARG A 1125 -34.60 22.35 -20.21
N GLU A 1126 -35.07 23.32 -20.98
CA GLU A 1126 -34.39 23.82 -22.18
C GLU A 1126 -33.08 24.56 -21.85
N VAL A 1127 -33.08 25.43 -20.84
CA VAL A 1127 -31.85 26.12 -20.35
C VAL A 1127 -30.90 25.13 -19.68
N PHE A 1128 -31.42 24.05 -19.11
CA PHE A 1128 -30.60 23.05 -18.41
C PHE A 1128 -29.93 22.02 -19.32
N LEU A 1129 -30.57 21.64 -20.44
CA LEU A 1129 -30.15 20.52 -21.30
C LEU A 1129 -29.43 20.95 -22.58
N ASN A 1130 -29.80 22.08 -23.19
CA ASN A 1130 -29.25 22.47 -24.50
C ASN A 1130 -27.89 23.17 -24.34
N GLY A 1131 -26.84 22.36 -24.26
CA GLY A 1131 -25.44 22.80 -24.30
C GLY A 1131 -24.96 23.27 -25.68
N GLU A 1132 -25.76 24.11 -26.35
CA GLU A 1132 -25.35 24.83 -27.56
C GLU A 1132 -24.58 26.11 -27.19
N THR A 1133 -23.58 26.46 -28.00
CA THR A 1133 -22.79 27.68 -27.83
C THR A 1133 -23.71 28.90 -27.93
N PRO A 1134 -23.75 29.81 -26.92
CA PRO A 1134 -24.60 30.98 -26.99
C PRO A 1134 -24.13 31.92 -28.10
N ASP A 1135 -25.06 32.33 -28.96
CA ASP A 1135 -24.83 33.36 -29.97
C ASP A 1135 -24.46 34.70 -29.28
N HIS A 1136 -23.88 35.63 -30.04
CA HIS A 1136 -23.32 36.91 -29.57
C HIS A 1136 -24.31 37.78 -28.77
N THR A 1137 -25.61 37.52 -28.87
CA THR A 1137 -26.69 38.16 -28.12
C THR A 1137 -26.68 37.83 -26.62
N VAL A 1138 -26.39 36.59 -26.21
CA VAL A 1138 -26.39 36.20 -24.78
C VAL A 1138 -25.16 36.73 -24.03
N ARG A 1139 -24.05 36.98 -24.74
CA ARG A 1139 -22.85 37.65 -24.19
C ARG A 1139 -23.15 39.08 -23.70
N ARG A 1140 -24.21 39.74 -24.18
CA ARG A 1140 -24.72 40.99 -23.57
C ARG A 1140 -25.49 40.69 -22.27
N SER A 1141 -26.44 39.76 -22.30
CA SER A 1141 -27.28 39.48 -21.12
C SER A 1141 -26.48 39.01 -19.90
N SER A 1142 -25.40 38.23 -20.06
CA SER A 1142 -24.55 37.84 -18.92
C SER A 1142 -23.84 39.04 -18.28
N ARG A 1143 -23.49 40.05 -19.09
CA ARG A 1143 -22.91 41.32 -18.63
C ARG A 1143 -23.97 42.15 -17.91
N ASP A 1144 -25.14 42.32 -18.53
CA ASP A 1144 -26.27 43.07 -17.97
C ASP A 1144 -26.78 42.45 -16.66
N TRP A 1145 -26.75 41.12 -16.55
CA TRP A 1145 -27.14 40.36 -15.36
C TRP A 1145 -26.12 40.50 -14.21
N PHE A 1146 -24.81 40.47 -14.51
CA PHE A 1146 -23.75 40.77 -13.55
C PHE A 1146 -23.87 42.20 -12.99
N TYR A 1147 -24.09 43.20 -13.87
CA TYR A 1147 -24.32 44.59 -13.43
C TYR A 1147 -25.66 44.78 -12.69
N SER A 1148 -26.71 44.03 -13.05
CA SER A 1148 -28.01 44.09 -12.37
C SER A 1148 -27.94 43.57 -10.93
N ALA A 1149 -27.25 42.45 -10.68
CA ALA A 1149 -27.07 41.89 -9.35
C ALA A 1149 -26.21 42.80 -8.43
N HIS A 1150 -25.09 43.33 -8.93
CA HIS A 1150 -24.27 44.27 -8.15
C HIS A 1150 -24.96 45.62 -7.89
N ASN A 1151 -25.80 46.12 -8.81
CA ASN A 1151 -26.55 47.36 -8.57
C ASN A 1151 -27.65 47.23 -7.50
N THR A 1152 -28.15 46.02 -7.23
CA THR A 1152 -29.14 45.81 -6.15
C THR A 1152 -28.46 45.80 -4.77
N GLU A 1153 -27.27 45.22 -4.62
CA GLU A 1153 -26.56 45.18 -3.34
C GLU A 1153 -26.01 46.55 -2.89
N SER A 1154 -25.67 47.46 -3.82
CA SER A 1154 -25.23 48.82 -3.46
C SER A 1154 -26.33 49.68 -2.80
N GLN A 1155 -27.61 49.32 -2.96
CA GLN A 1155 -28.73 49.97 -2.27
C GLN A 1155 -29.07 49.31 -0.92
N ILE A 1156 -28.73 48.04 -0.71
CA ILE A 1156 -29.10 47.27 0.49
C ILE A 1156 -28.15 47.55 1.67
N HIS A 1157 -26.93 48.03 1.43
CA HIS A 1157 -26.01 48.49 2.48
C HIS A 1157 -26.36 49.87 3.09
N ARG A 1158 -27.59 50.37 2.93
CA ARG A 1158 -28.11 51.60 3.58
C ARG A 1158 -29.40 51.36 4.37
N SER A 1159 -29.41 50.38 5.27
CA SER A 1159 -30.44 50.29 6.33
C SER A 1159 -30.02 49.37 7.49
N GLN A 1160 -29.20 49.88 8.42
CA GLN A 1160 -29.02 49.29 9.76
C GLN A 1160 -28.86 50.39 10.83
N ASP A 1161 -29.78 51.35 10.83
CA ASP A 1161 -30.16 52.05 12.07
C ASP A 1161 -31.11 51.12 12.84
N ASP A 1162 -30.58 50.29 13.75
CA ASP A 1162 -31.30 49.65 14.88
C ASP A 1162 -30.41 48.60 15.57
N LEU A 1163 -29.35 49.04 16.28
CA LEU A 1163 -28.64 48.24 17.31
C LEU A 1163 -27.67 49.13 18.13
N ALA A 1164 -28.20 50.13 18.82
CA ALA A 1164 -27.42 51.10 19.58
C ALA A 1164 -27.62 50.95 21.10
N GLU A 1165 -27.11 49.87 21.73
CA GLU A 1165 -27.15 49.76 23.21
C GLU A 1165 -26.05 48.91 23.89
N THR A 1166 -24.81 48.90 23.38
CA THR A 1166 -23.61 48.60 24.20
C THR A 1166 -22.45 49.51 23.80
N GLY A 1167 -22.21 50.56 24.58
CA GLY A 1167 -21.26 51.62 24.21
C GLY A 1167 -19.79 51.19 24.27
N VAL A 1168 -19.19 51.02 23.09
CA VAL A 1168 -17.75 51.20 22.81
C VAL A 1168 -17.66 52.00 21.50
N GLY A 1169 -16.76 52.98 21.43
CA GLY A 1169 -16.76 54.01 20.39
C GLY A 1169 -16.43 53.50 18.98
N LEU A 1170 -17.15 54.03 17.98
CA LEU A 1170 -16.84 53.92 16.55
C LEU A 1170 -15.75 54.92 16.17
N ASP A 1171 -14.49 54.48 16.17
CA ASP A 1171 -13.37 55.23 15.53
C ASP A 1171 -12.36 54.33 14.77
N ASP A 1172 -12.48 52.98 14.82
CA ASP A 1172 -11.44 52.05 14.33
C ASP A 1172 -11.75 51.28 13.03
N PHE A 1173 -12.93 51.45 12.41
CA PHE A 1173 -13.29 50.69 11.19
C PHE A 1173 -13.93 51.53 10.08
N LEU A 1174 -13.10 52.38 9.45
CA LEU A 1174 -13.19 52.73 8.02
C LEU A 1174 -11.96 53.56 7.60
N VAL A 1175 -11.04 52.96 6.83
CA VAL A 1175 -10.28 53.53 5.68
C VAL A 1175 -9.26 52.48 5.22
N PHE A 1176 -9.34 52.07 3.96
CA PHE A 1176 -8.17 51.97 3.08
C PHE A 1176 -8.63 52.04 1.62
N GLY A 1177 -8.90 53.27 1.17
CA GLY A 1177 -8.74 53.65 -0.22
C GLY A 1177 -7.28 54.03 -0.51
N LEU A 1178 -6.95 54.21 -1.78
CA LEU A 1178 -5.61 54.62 -2.25
C LEU A 1178 -5.17 55.98 -1.66
N PRO A 1179 -3.86 56.20 -1.45
CA PRO A 1179 -3.33 57.51 -1.07
C PRO A 1179 -3.08 58.40 -2.31
N GLU A 1180 -3.73 59.56 -2.36
CA GLU A 1180 -3.30 60.68 -3.20
C GLU A 1180 -2.62 61.75 -2.35
N ASN A 1181 -1.34 62.00 -2.62
CA ASN A 1181 -0.73 63.33 -2.47
C ASN A 1181 0.70 63.34 -3.07
N MET A 1182 0.81 63.80 -4.32
CA MET A 1182 1.83 64.76 -4.75
C MET A 1182 1.43 65.35 -6.10
N MET A 1183 0.99 66.60 -6.12
CA MET A 1183 1.12 67.45 -7.32
C MET A 1183 2.58 67.90 -7.44
N PHE A 1184 3.04 68.19 -8.66
CA PHE A 1184 3.43 69.55 -9.07
C PHE A 1184 3.71 69.62 -10.58
N ASP A 1185 3.17 70.67 -11.21
CA ASP A 1185 3.40 71.31 -12.51
C ASP A 1185 4.03 70.59 -13.73
N TYR A 1186 3.45 70.97 -14.90
CA TYR A 1186 3.78 70.71 -16.32
C TYR A 1186 3.32 69.39 -16.97
#